data_AF-A0A1V1V3C2-F1
#
_entry.id   AF-A0A1V1V3C2-F1
#
_cell.length_a   1.000
_cell.length_b   1.000
_cell.length_c   1.000
_cell.angle_alpha   90.00
_cell.angle_beta   90.00
_cell.angle_gamma   90.00
#
_symmetry.space_group_name_H-M   'P 1'
#
loop_
_entity.id
_entity.type
_entity.pdbx_description
1 polymer ?
#
loop_
_entity_poly.entity_id
_entity_poly.type
_entity_poly.pdbx_seq_one_letter_code
_entity_poly.pdbx_strand_id
1 'polypeptide(L)'
;MARSTFPAGDFGRGVSQGLVGGAVGAPGAGGAAAIAEAAQGFGQRVRKMAETAWTREGEADAARMIGLEKDFGVTAALRPGQGVDDQAYNAALRGQHLADRQAAYVEELGKIEIANPDSEVAFGRAHEGMVAAFAPTGDAETDLAFGRFRTLQDVQALGRVRGAQEEKRQQTVRGAYLSTSATAGTALGQAIASAGFDTAGAQLVGQSLTQFAQGLAQYGPREAFSVGGVDFPADPTRAGVVSVEKLASDFNAAQAQARMAWLSAAMDRAPTAAAKAAFLGQVQERWQSGDAMFAGLDAQDFGQLTNRLDAEVSRARTGESAAQTQMAERTRQLLKAGEYGDDVDPGELRAAAAASGDPGLIAQVDFALQNGFEATPASLRAAATASGVASIGDTADFIIDVLEGSGFIADDNGRGRSQYGITEKSHPAEWAGRTQMDRGVARGVIQRDYVQPFAHLSPAMRTVASAAATVGGVQTAQRLLAQAGDDPERFLQLEEARFRRLASENPDRYGRFLPGWLRRQGQVRGYLQQQSARVRALEGFSSDPIGFARGNGRRAALAPIAEYDPNAVFNGDVAGWGDWLRSRRATGQQLAREWKGIPPAILSDDEEAFYKARFQSDPASIMTFTTAAAQALGEDGARELLGQLGRNPGQASADLHMASLALDAGARSFAALATEGRRLMAEGAPAPRFETGEGLEDAQRGVAGAYRTMPDLAGPVLATARAAAAADAARGQQRPADHYVQSALGRNPYNGKFYGGAVDVNGAQTLLPSWVRQDAMDEVLTWVSRAAVAGNWGPVFDNGQPIPVSGLARMQLQAQPDGQYRLINPRTGRPVPNRQGRPWEFDIDTDERHAALRRVMPDLIRPRR
;
A
#
# COMPACT_ATOMS: atom_id res chain seq x y z
N MET A 1 57.09 -24.62 -28.37
CA MET A 1 56.61 -23.49 -29.22
C MET A 1 56.48 -22.25 -28.33
N ALA A 2 56.89 -21.08 -28.85
CA ALA A 2 56.91 -19.72 -28.25
C ALA A 2 57.83 -19.53 -27.00
N ARG A 3 59.09 -19.09 -27.14
CA ARG A 3 59.65 -17.72 -27.36
C ARG A 3 59.45 -16.74 -26.20
N SER A 4 60.56 -16.44 -25.50
CA SER A 4 60.89 -15.12 -24.96
C SER A 4 62.40 -15.05 -24.72
N THR A 5 63.04 -14.02 -25.26
CA THR A 5 64.48 -13.69 -25.28
C THR A 5 64.70 -12.38 -24.54
N PHE A 6 65.71 -12.30 -23.66
CA PHE A 6 66.28 -11.06 -23.10
C PHE A 6 67.76 -11.31 -22.69
N PRO A 7 68.62 -10.30 -22.55
CA PRO A 7 69.63 -9.96 -23.55
C PRO A 7 71.08 -9.99 -23.02
N ALA A 8 72.04 -9.97 -23.95
CA ALA A 8 73.47 -9.84 -23.67
C ALA A 8 73.82 -8.40 -23.22
N GLY A 9 74.49 -8.29 -22.07
CA GLY A 9 75.06 -7.06 -21.52
C GLY A 9 76.57 -6.99 -21.68
N ASP A 10 76.97 -6.17 -22.64
CA ASP A 10 78.18 -5.34 -22.76
C ASP A 10 79.25 -5.40 -21.65
N PHE A 11 80.42 -5.97 -21.98
CA PHE A 11 81.69 -5.74 -21.26
C PHE A 11 82.38 -4.50 -21.84
N GLY A 12 81.88 -3.33 -21.45
CA GLY A 12 82.38 -2.02 -21.85
C GLY A 12 83.16 -1.30 -20.74
N ARG A 13 84.43 -1.04 -21.03
CA ARG A 13 85.39 -0.10 -20.42
C ARG A 13 84.80 0.94 -19.44
N GLY A 14 85.36 0.96 -18.23
CA GLY A 14 85.21 2.04 -17.25
C GLY A 14 86.52 2.33 -16.51
N VAL A 15 87.30 3.26 -17.08
CA VAL A 15 88.16 4.28 -16.44
C VAL A 15 88.72 3.99 -15.04
N SER A 16 90.04 3.78 -14.93
CA SER A 16 90.81 4.17 -13.75
C SER A 16 91.69 5.37 -14.10
N GLN A 17 91.23 6.57 -13.71
CA GLN A 17 92.04 7.78 -13.66
C GLN A 17 92.40 8.07 -12.19
N GLY A 18 93.69 8.27 -11.95
CA GLY A 18 94.20 9.18 -10.92
C GLY A 18 94.71 8.53 -9.63
N LEU A 19 95.93 8.95 -9.26
CA LEU A 19 96.74 8.65 -8.05
C LEU A 19 97.66 7.42 -8.24
N VAL A 20 98.99 7.53 -8.35
CA VAL A 20 99.93 8.51 -7.79
C VAL A 20 101.13 8.66 -8.73
N GLY A 21 101.38 9.89 -9.19
CA GLY A 21 102.67 10.32 -9.68
C GLY A 21 103.50 10.84 -8.51
N GLY A 22 104.71 10.29 -8.34
CA GLY A 22 105.64 10.68 -7.30
C GLY A 22 107.06 10.27 -7.67
N ALA A 23 107.86 11.29 -8.00
CA ALA A 23 109.27 11.33 -8.37
C ALA A 23 110.16 10.13 -7.93
N VAL A 24 110.78 9.48 -8.93
CA VAL A 24 112.01 8.68 -8.76
C VAL A 24 113.17 9.66 -8.61
N GLY A 25 113.45 10.05 -7.36
CA GLY A 25 114.70 10.67 -6.95
C GLY A 25 115.76 9.61 -6.66
N ALA A 26 117.02 9.96 -6.93
CA ALA A 26 118.22 9.12 -6.83
C ALA A 26 118.35 8.32 -5.50
N PRO A 27 119.06 7.17 -5.51
CA PRO A 27 119.10 6.22 -4.39
C PRO A 27 119.94 6.75 -3.22
N GLY A 28 119.27 7.41 -2.26
CA GLY A 28 119.83 7.67 -0.94
C GLY A 28 119.55 6.50 0.00
N ALA A 29 120.58 5.72 0.31
CA ALA A 29 120.79 4.86 1.50
C ALA A 29 119.59 4.25 2.28
N GLY A 30 118.46 3.98 1.63
CA GLY A 30 117.26 3.33 2.20
C GLY A 30 116.50 2.42 1.23
N GLY A 31 117.06 2.15 0.04
CA GLY A 31 116.42 1.36 -1.03
C GLY A 31 116.07 -0.08 -0.65
N ALA A 32 116.73 -0.64 0.39
CA ALA A 32 116.35 -1.93 0.94
C ALA A 32 114.98 -1.89 1.64
N ALA A 33 114.60 -0.77 2.29
CA ALA A 33 113.33 -0.66 3.01
C ALA A 33 112.12 -0.51 2.08
N ALA A 34 112.23 0.29 1.02
CA ALA A 34 111.15 0.47 0.04
C ALA A 34 110.92 -0.79 -0.81
N ILE A 35 111.98 -1.52 -1.16
CA ILE A 35 111.86 -2.82 -1.84
C ILE A 35 111.25 -3.87 -0.89
N ALA A 36 111.62 -3.86 0.40
CA ALA A 36 111.03 -4.74 1.40
C ALA A 36 109.52 -4.47 1.60
N GLU A 37 109.10 -3.21 1.64
CA GLU A 37 107.68 -2.83 1.79
C GLU A 37 106.86 -3.17 0.53
N ALA A 38 107.40 -2.94 -0.67
CA ALA A 38 106.75 -3.34 -1.92
C ALA A 38 106.65 -4.88 -2.06
N ALA A 39 107.69 -5.60 -1.66
CA ALA A 39 107.68 -7.07 -1.59
C ALA A 39 106.68 -7.59 -0.56
N GLN A 40 106.56 -6.93 0.59
CA GLN A 40 105.56 -7.26 1.62
C GLN A 40 104.13 -7.00 1.12
N GLY A 41 103.88 -5.88 0.44
CA GLY A 41 102.57 -5.57 -0.17
C GLY A 41 102.20 -6.49 -1.33
N PHE A 42 103.17 -6.91 -2.16
CA PHE A 42 102.96 -7.95 -3.16
C PHE A 42 102.66 -9.31 -2.50
N GLY A 43 103.41 -9.68 -1.48
CA GLY A 43 103.18 -10.90 -0.70
C GLY A 43 101.79 -10.94 -0.05
N GLN A 44 101.31 -9.83 0.52
CA GLN A 44 99.95 -9.73 1.07
C GLN A 44 98.86 -9.87 -0.01
N ARG A 45 99.06 -9.29 -1.20
CA ARG A 45 98.11 -9.44 -2.32
C ARG A 45 98.07 -10.86 -2.86
N VAL A 46 99.23 -11.49 -3.07
CA VAL A 46 99.31 -12.89 -3.51
C VAL A 46 98.69 -13.81 -2.46
N ARG A 47 98.96 -13.58 -1.17
CA ARG A 47 98.31 -14.30 -0.06
C ARG A 47 96.79 -14.15 -0.09
N LYS A 48 96.27 -12.93 -0.26
CA LYS A 48 94.81 -12.68 -0.35
C LYS A 48 94.18 -13.35 -1.57
N MET A 49 94.88 -13.36 -2.72
CA MET A 49 94.43 -14.06 -3.93
C MET A 49 94.41 -15.58 -3.71
N ALA A 50 95.42 -16.14 -3.06
CA ALA A 50 95.48 -17.55 -2.70
C ALA A 50 94.37 -17.92 -1.70
N GLU A 51 94.16 -17.11 -0.64
CA GLU A 51 93.06 -17.29 0.32
C GLU A 51 91.69 -17.24 -0.37
N THR A 52 91.49 -16.32 -1.32
CA THR A 52 90.23 -16.23 -2.09
C THR A 52 90.04 -17.45 -3.01
N ALA A 53 91.11 -17.92 -3.66
CA ALA A 53 91.07 -19.09 -4.53
C ALA A 53 90.74 -20.36 -3.73
N TRP A 54 91.42 -20.57 -2.59
CA TRP A 54 91.15 -21.67 -1.67
C TRP A 54 89.75 -21.60 -1.05
N THR A 55 89.26 -20.41 -0.72
CA THR A 55 87.88 -20.23 -0.25
C THR A 55 86.87 -20.72 -1.30
N ARG A 56 87.03 -20.29 -2.56
CA ARG A 56 86.15 -20.72 -3.67
C ARG A 56 86.23 -22.21 -3.96
N GLU A 57 87.43 -22.79 -3.86
CA GLU A 57 87.64 -24.22 -4.02
C GLU A 57 86.90 -25.00 -2.91
N GLY A 58 87.05 -24.58 -1.65
CA GLY A 58 86.30 -25.15 -0.52
C GLY A 58 84.78 -25.04 -0.68
N GLU A 59 84.26 -23.87 -1.08
CA GLU A 59 82.83 -23.67 -1.35
C GLU A 59 82.31 -24.56 -2.49
N ALA A 60 83.06 -24.65 -3.60
CA ALA A 60 82.70 -25.47 -4.75
C ALA A 60 82.72 -26.96 -4.40
N ASP A 61 83.66 -27.39 -3.58
CA ASP A 61 83.73 -28.75 -3.06
C ASP A 61 82.53 -29.07 -2.14
N ALA A 62 82.17 -28.15 -1.26
CA ALA A 62 81.00 -28.30 -0.40
C ALA A 62 79.72 -28.41 -1.22
N ALA A 63 79.55 -27.53 -2.22
CA ALA A 63 78.40 -27.59 -3.13
C ALA A 63 78.29 -28.93 -3.87
N ARG A 64 79.43 -29.51 -4.31
CA ARG A 64 79.44 -30.84 -4.93
C ARG A 64 79.01 -31.92 -3.95
N MET A 65 79.54 -31.89 -2.72
CA MET A 65 79.19 -32.88 -1.70
C MET A 65 77.72 -32.76 -1.24
N ILE A 66 77.20 -31.55 -1.10
CA ILE A 66 75.77 -31.29 -0.84
C ILE A 66 74.89 -31.86 -1.96
N GLY A 67 75.29 -31.67 -3.22
CA GLY A 67 74.60 -32.26 -4.37
C GLY A 67 74.57 -33.79 -4.30
N LEU A 68 75.71 -34.41 -3.97
CA LEU A 68 75.80 -35.86 -3.79
C LEU A 68 74.98 -36.38 -2.60
N GLU A 69 74.92 -35.62 -1.51
CA GLU A 69 74.09 -35.94 -0.35
C GLU A 69 72.61 -35.99 -0.73
N LYS A 70 72.16 -34.98 -1.49
CA LYS A 70 70.76 -34.88 -1.93
C LYS A 70 70.39 -35.91 -2.99
N ASP A 71 71.25 -36.13 -3.98
CA ASP A 71 70.93 -36.95 -5.15
C ASP A 71 71.19 -38.45 -4.89
N PHE A 72 72.14 -38.78 -4.01
CA PHE A 72 72.62 -40.14 -3.82
C PHE A 72 72.70 -40.59 -2.34
N GLY A 73 72.31 -39.74 -1.38
CA GLY A 73 72.36 -40.07 0.04
C GLY A 73 73.78 -40.18 0.62
N VAL A 74 74.78 -39.61 -0.06
CA VAL A 74 76.17 -39.61 0.42
C VAL A 74 76.33 -38.53 1.48
N THR A 75 76.46 -38.91 2.76
CA THR A 75 76.61 -37.94 3.86
C THR A 75 77.85 -37.06 3.67
N ALA A 76 77.64 -35.76 3.56
CA ALA A 76 78.73 -34.79 3.53
C ALA A 76 79.23 -34.57 4.96
N ALA A 77 80.49 -34.95 5.23
CA ALA A 77 81.11 -34.79 6.54
C ALA A 77 82.00 -33.52 6.57
N LEU A 78 82.10 -32.90 7.75
CA LEU A 78 83.03 -31.81 8.01
C LEU A 78 84.48 -32.29 7.87
N ARG A 79 85.33 -31.47 7.25
CA ARG A 79 86.77 -31.73 7.10
C ARG A 79 87.50 -31.38 8.40
N PRO A 80 88.44 -32.21 8.87
CA PRO A 80 89.18 -31.96 10.12
C PRO A 80 90.31 -30.94 9.97
N GLY A 81 90.66 -30.52 8.74
CA GLY A 81 91.77 -29.62 8.50
C GLY A 81 91.46 -28.15 8.84
N GLN A 82 92.53 -27.39 9.05
CA GLN A 82 92.46 -25.95 9.37
C GLN A 82 92.81 -25.05 8.19
N GLY A 83 92.92 -25.63 6.98
CA GLY A 83 93.16 -24.87 5.74
C GLY A 83 92.03 -23.88 5.46
N VAL A 84 92.34 -22.84 4.69
CA VAL A 84 91.34 -21.82 4.30
C VAL A 84 90.22 -22.44 3.45
N ASP A 85 90.58 -23.42 2.63
CA ASP A 85 89.66 -24.28 1.87
C ASP A 85 88.80 -25.17 2.77
N ASP A 86 89.39 -25.83 3.78
CA ASP A 86 88.64 -26.64 4.75
C ASP A 86 87.65 -25.80 5.58
N GLN A 87 88.06 -24.60 5.99
CA GLN A 87 87.20 -23.66 6.71
C GLN A 87 86.04 -23.18 5.83
N ALA A 88 86.30 -22.85 4.57
CA ALA A 88 85.28 -22.45 3.61
C ALA A 88 84.31 -23.60 3.28
N TYR A 89 84.84 -24.81 3.07
CA TYR A 89 84.05 -26.02 2.89
C TYR A 89 83.12 -26.27 4.09
N ASN A 90 83.68 -26.26 5.31
CA ASN A 90 82.92 -26.49 6.53
C ASN A 90 81.86 -25.41 6.77
N ALA A 91 82.18 -24.13 6.49
CA ALA A 91 81.23 -23.03 6.62
C ALA A 91 80.05 -23.16 5.65
N ALA A 92 80.31 -23.48 4.38
CA ALA A 92 79.27 -23.72 3.38
C ALA A 92 78.38 -24.92 3.76
N LEU A 93 79.00 -26.01 4.22
CA LEU A 93 78.28 -27.22 4.63
C LEU A 93 77.42 -26.98 5.87
N ARG A 94 77.95 -26.31 6.92
CA ARG A 94 77.16 -25.89 8.10
C ARG A 94 75.99 -24.99 7.71
N GLY A 95 76.21 -24.06 6.78
CA GLY A 95 75.16 -23.18 6.27
C GLY A 95 74.00 -23.96 5.65
N GLN A 96 74.31 -24.94 4.81
CA GLN A 96 73.31 -25.81 4.19
C GLN A 96 72.59 -26.69 5.22
N HIS A 97 73.33 -27.40 6.08
CA HIS A 97 72.74 -28.27 7.11
C HIS A 97 71.85 -27.48 8.09
N LEU A 98 72.26 -26.26 8.45
CA LEU A 98 71.42 -25.36 9.25
C LEU A 98 70.14 -24.99 8.51
N ALA A 99 70.21 -24.63 7.23
CA ALA A 99 69.05 -24.26 6.44
C ALA A 99 68.05 -25.43 6.29
N ASP A 100 68.55 -26.63 5.98
CA ASP A 100 67.70 -27.83 5.86
C ASP A 100 67.04 -28.18 7.19
N ARG A 101 67.78 -28.08 8.30
CA ARG A 101 67.25 -28.31 9.64
C ARG A 101 66.21 -27.25 10.04
N GLN A 102 66.43 -25.98 9.69
CA GLN A 102 65.47 -24.90 9.91
C GLN A 102 64.18 -25.12 9.10
N ALA A 103 64.30 -25.52 7.84
CA ALA A 103 63.16 -25.80 6.97
C ALA A 103 62.32 -26.96 7.51
N ALA A 104 62.95 -28.08 7.86
CA ALA A 104 62.27 -29.23 8.45
C ALA A 104 61.59 -28.86 9.79
N TYR A 105 62.23 -28.02 10.60
CA TYR A 105 61.65 -27.56 11.86
C TYR A 105 60.37 -26.74 11.67
N VAL A 106 60.40 -25.77 10.74
CA VAL A 106 59.22 -24.94 10.44
C VAL A 106 58.09 -25.78 9.87
N GLU A 107 58.40 -26.77 9.03
CA GLU A 107 57.40 -27.68 8.47
C GLU A 107 56.68 -28.48 9.57
N GLU A 108 57.43 -29.11 10.47
CA GLU A 108 56.85 -29.89 11.58
C GLU A 108 56.11 -29.02 12.59
N LEU A 109 56.65 -27.84 12.91
CA LEU A 109 55.97 -26.87 13.78
C LEU A 109 54.64 -26.43 13.17
N GLY A 110 54.61 -26.18 11.86
CA GLY A 110 53.39 -25.86 11.12
C GLY A 110 52.35 -26.99 11.17
N LYS A 111 52.77 -28.26 11.07
CA LYS A 111 51.86 -29.42 11.22
C LYS A 111 51.23 -29.45 12.61
N ILE A 112 52.01 -29.17 13.66
CA ILE A 112 51.52 -29.14 15.04
C ILE A 112 50.56 -27.98 15.30
N GLU A 113 50.86 -26.79 14.76
CA GLU A 113 49.95 -25.64 14.81
C GLU A 113 48.61 -25.95 14.14
N ILE A 114 48.63 -26.56 12.95
CA ILE A 114 47.42 -26.94 12.21
C ILE A 114 46.61 -27.99 12.99
N ALA A 115 47.27 -28.94 13.63
CA ALA A 115 46.61 -29.99 14.41
C ALA A 115 46.03 -29.48 15.74
N ASN A 116 46.60 -28.40 16.30
CA ASN A 116 46.22 -27.88 17.62
C ASN A 116 46.05 -26.35 17.60
N PRO A 117 45.16 -25.82 16.75
CA PRO A 117 45.12 -24.38 16.47
C PRO A 117 44.68 -23.55 17.69
N ASP A 118 43.98 -24.15 18.65
CA ASP A 118 43.25 -23.43 19.72
C ASP A 118 43.44 -24.04 21.12
N SER A 119 44.51 -24.82 21.31
CA SER A 119 44.78 -25.51 22.58
C SER A 119 46.26 -25.46 22.93
N GLU A 120 46.63 -24.50 23.79
CA GLU A 120 48.01 -24.35 24.28
C GLU A 120 48.54 -25.64 24.93
N VAL A 121 47.71 -26.36 25.68
CA VAL A 121 48.09 -27.61 26.36
C VAL A 121 48.32 -28.76 25.37
N ALA A 122 47.55 -28.83 24.29
CA ALA A 122 47.74 -29.87 23.26
C ALA A 122 48.92 -29.52 22.36
N PHE A 123 49.05 -28.25 21.96
CA PHE A 123 50.20 -27.72 21.25
C PHE A 123 51.50 -27.97 22.01
N GLY A 124 51.56 -27.62 23.31
CA GLY A 124 52.76 -27.81 24.13
C GLY A 124 53.22 -29.27 24.20
N ARG A 125 52.28 -30.21 24.39
CA ARG A 125 52.59 -31.65 24.41
C ARG A 125 53.11 -32.17 23.07
N ALA A 126 52.51 -31.74 21.95
CA ALA A 126 52.96 -32.13 20.62
C ALA A 126 54.31 -31.49 20.26
N HIS A 127 54.50 -30.22 20.65
CA HIS A 127 55.74 -29.46 20.47
C HIS A 127 56.91 -30.10 21.21
N GLU A 128 56.73 -30.52 22.47
CA GLU A 128 57.76 -31.22 23.24
C GLU A 128 58.25 -32.49 22.52
N GLY A 129 57.32 -33.29 21.97
CA GLY A 129 57.65 -34.49 21.21
C GLY A 129 58.42 -34.20 19.92
N MET A 130 58.03 -33.13 19.21
CA MET A 130 58.75 -32.68 18.02
C MET A 130 60.15 -32.15 18.35
N VAL A 131 60.30 -31.32 19.38
CA VAL A 131 61.61 -30.78 19.78
C VAL A 131 62.60 -31.91 20.11
N ALA A 132 62.13 -33.00 20.71
CA ALA A 132 62.95 -34.18 20.98
C ALA A 132 63.46 -34.87 19.70
N ALA A 133 62.75 -34.78 18.58
CA ALA A 133 63.16 -35.34 17.29
C ALA A 133 64.31 -34.56 16.62
N PHE A 134 64.53 -33.29 17.01
CA PHE A 134 65.60 -32.44 16.49
C PHE A 134 66.83 -32.44 17.41
N ALA A 135 67.36 -33.62 17.73
CA ALA A 135 68.54 -33.80 18.58
C ALA A 135 69.79 -33.03 18.06
N PRO A 136 70.74 -32.65 18.94
CA PRO A 136 71.98 -31.97 18.56
C PRO A 136 72.76 -32.74 17.48
N THR A 137 73.33 -32.03 16.50
CA THR A 137 74.12 -32.66 15.42
C THR A 137 75.55 -32.97 15.85
N GLY A 138 76.00 -32.40 16.98
CA GLY A 138 77.38 -32.52 17.47
C GLY A 138 78.30 -31.40 16.97
N ASP A 139 77.82 -30.51 16.10
CA ASP A 139 78.51 -29.29 15.70
C ASP A 139 77.98 -28.10 16.50
N ALA A 140 78.81 -27.58 17.42
CA ALA A 140 78.39 -26.57 18.40
C ALA A 140 77.91 -25.25 17.78
N GLU A 141 78.50 -24.84 16.63
CA GLU A 141 78.08 -23.61 15.93
C GLU A 141 76.69 -23.77 15.31
N THR A 142 76.46 -24.88 14.60
CA THR A 142 75.18 -25.21 13.98
C THR A 142 74.09 -25.39 15.04
N ASP A 143 74.38 -26.11 16.12
CA ASP A 143 73.45 -26.34 17.22
C ASP A 143 73.07 -25.03 17.95
N LEU A 144 74.02 -24.12 18.16
CA LEU A 144 73.75 -22.81 18.76
C LEU A 144 72.89 -21.93 17.85
N ALA A 145 73.22 -21.87 16.55
CA ALA A 145 72.47 -21.08 15.58
C ALA A 145 71.03 -21.61 15.42
N PHE A 146 70.87 -22.93 15.35
CA PHE A 146 69.56 -23.57 15.31
C PHE A 146 68.76 -23.34 16.58
N GLY A 147 69.38 -23.43 17.76
CA GLY A 147 68.72 -23.16 19.04
C GLY A 147 68.11 -21.75 19.13
N ARG A 148 68.81 -20.73 18.62
CA ARG A 148 68.27 -19.35 18.56
C ARG A 148 67.10 -19.22 17.60
N PHE A 149 67.21 -19.80 16.41
CA PHE A 149 66.12 -19.83 15.43
C PHE A 149 64.87 -20.51 16.01
N ARG A 150 65.06 -21.68 16.63
CA ARG A 150 64.01 -22.47 17.28
C ARG A 150 63.22 -21.64 18.29
N THR A 151 63.91 -21.01 19.24
CA THR A 151 63.25 -20.20 20.28
C THR A 151 62.39 -19.08 19.71
N LEU A 152 62.82 -18.43 18.62
CA LEU A 152 62.00 -17.40 17.97
C LEU A 152 60.75 -17.98 17.32
N GLN A 153 60.87 -19.11 16.62
CA GLN A 153 59.72 -19.78 16.01
C GLN A 153 58.73 -20.29 17.05
N ASP A 154 59.22 -20.86 18.16
CA ASP A 154 58.40 -21.35 19.28
C ASP A 154 57.53 -20.26 19.89
N VAL A 155 58.13 -19.09 20.17
CA VAL A 155 57.41 -17.96 20.76
C VAL A 155 56.34 -17.43 19.79
N GLN A 156 56.64 -17.37 18.49
CA GLN A 156 55.67 -16.93 17.48
C GLN A 156 54.51 -17.93 17.33
N ALA A 157 54.81 -19.23 17.28
CA ALA A 157 53.82 -20.30 17.19
C ALA A 157 52.88 -20.32 18.39
N LEU A 158 53.44 -20.29 19.60
CA LEU A 158 52.67 -20.24 20.84
C LEU A 158 51.81 -18.97 20.92
N GLY A 159 52.33 -17.84 20.46
CA GLY A 159 51.57 -16.59 20.36
C GLY A 159 50.34 -16.71 19.46
N ARG A 160 50.48 -17.37 18.30
CA ARG A 160 49.35 -17.65 17.39
C ARG A 160 48.31 -18.57 18.02
N VAL A 161 48.74 -19.68 18.62
CA VAL A 161 47.84 -20.65 19.28
C VAL A 161 47.08 -20.01 20.44
N ARG A 162 47.75 -19.19 21.27
CA ARG A 162 47.09 -18.43 22.35
C ARG A 162 46.06 -17.44 21.80
N GLY A 163 46.39 -16.74 20.72
CA GLY A 163 45.45 -15.84 20.04
C GLY A 163 44.20 -16.56 19.56
N ALA A 164 44.36 -17.71 18.89
CA ALA A 164 43.26 -18.52 18.40
C ALA A 164 42.44 -19.18 19.53
N GLN A 165 43.08 -19.63 20.61
CA GLN A 165 42.38 -20.15 21.80
C GLN A 165 41.51 -19.06 22.45
N GLU A 166 42.03 -17.84 22.57
CA GLU A 166 41.28 -16.70 23.09
C GLU A 166 40.13 -16.32 22.16
N GLU A 167 40.35 -16.30 20.84
CA GLU A 167 39.29 -16.07 19.87
C GLU A 167 38.17 -17.11 19.98
N LYS A 168 38.51 -18.40 20.08
CA LYS A 168 37.53 -19.48 20.27
C LYS A 168 36.75 -19.33 21.59
N ARG A 169 37.45 -18.94 22.66
CA ARG A 169 36.81 -18.63 23.96
C ARG A 169 35.80 -17.50 23.77
N GLN A 170 36.19 -16.40 23.12
CA GLN A 170 35.28 -15.27 22.83
C GLN A 170 34.10 -15.69 21.97
N GLN A 171 34.31 -16.52 20.93
CA GLN A 171 33.24 -17.04 20.09
C GLN A 171 32.25 -17.92 20.87
N THR A 172 32.75 -18.79 21.74
CA THR A 172 31.90 -19.66 22.59
C THR A 172 31.07 -18.84 23.56
N VAL A 173 31.68 -17.84 24.20
CA VAL A 173 30.96 -16.93 25.11
C VAL A 173 29.94 -16.08 24.35
N ARG A 174 30.26 -15.58 23.14
CA ARG A 174 29.30 -14.88 22.28
C ARG A 174 28.12 -15.78 21.90
N GLY A 175 28.36 -17.06 21.60
CA GLY A 175 27.30 -18.04 21.38
C GLY A 175 26.40 -18.21 22.61
N ALA A 176 26.99 -18.34 23.80
CA ALA A 176 26.25 -18.42 25.05
C ALA A 176 25.46 -17.14 25.37
N TYR A 177 26.01 -15.97 25.05
CA TYR A 177 25.32 -14.68 25.16
C TYR A 177 24.07 -14.64 24.29
N LEU A 178 24.18 -14.99 23.01
CA LEU A 178 23.05 -15.02 22.08
C LEU A 178 21.97 -16.01 22.54
N SER A 179 22.38 -17.20 22.99
CA SER A 179 21.46 -18.21 23.53
C SER A 179 20.72 -17.70 24.76
N THR A 180 21.44 -17.12 25.74
CA THR A 180 20.84 -16.56 26.96
C THR A 180 19.91 -15.39 26.63
N SER A 181 20.30 -14.51 25.71
CA SER A 181 19.45 -13.41 25.24
C SER A 181 18.16 -13.92 24.62
N ALA A 182 18.20 -14.99 23.83
CA ALA A 182 17.02 -15.59 23.23
C ALA A 182 16.10 -16.26 24.28
N THR A 183 16.67 -17.02 25.21
CA THR A 183 15.91 -17.66 26.30
C THR A 183 15.28 -16.63 27.22
N ALA A 184 16.03 -15.61 27.65
CA ALA A 184 15.52 -14.54 28.49
C ALA A 184 14.46 -13.71 27.74
N GLY A 185 14.64 -13.47 26.44
CA GLY A 185 13.63 -12.83 25.58
C GLY A 185 12.33 -13.64 25.49
N THR A 186 12.43 -14.97 25.47
CA THR A 186 11.25 -15.87 25.47
C THR A 186 10.51 -15.81 26.81
N ALA A 187 11.22 -15.85 27.93
CA ALA A 187 10.63 -15.72 29.27
C ALA A 187 9.94 -14.35 29.45
N LEU A 188 10.57 -13.28 28.95
CA LEU A 188 9.99 -11.95 28.89
C LEU A 188 8.69 -11.93 28.07
N GLY A 189 8.68 -12.58 26.89
CA GLY A 189 7.48 -12.76 26.07
C GLY A 189 6.34 -13.48 26.79
N GLN A 190 6.64 -14.52 27.57
CA GLN A 190 5.64 -15.25 28.36
C GLN A 190 5.05 -14.40 29.48
N ALA A 191 5.89 -13.65 30.20
CA ALA A 191 5.43 -12.72 31.23
C ALA A 191 4.51 -11.64 30.66
N ILE A 192 4.88 -11.08 29.51
CA ILE A 192 4.09 -10.10 28.75
C ILE A 192 2.72 -10.66 28.38
N ALA A 193 2.65 -11.88 27.87
CA ALA A 193 1.39 -12.51 27.47
C ALA A 193 0.41 -12.68 28.63
N SER A 194 0.91 -12.81 29.86
CA SER A 194 0.10 -12.92 31.08
C SER A 194 -0.26 -11.58 31.74
N ALA A 195 0.44 -10.49 31.39
CA ALA A 195 0.28 -9.19 32.03
C ALA A 195 -1.01 -8.47 31.59
N GLY A 196 -1.79 -7.94 32.55
CA GLY A 196 -2.91 -7.03 32.32
C GLY A 196 -2.44 -5.61 31.93
N PHE A 197 -3.31 -4.77 31.36
CA PHE A 197 -3.01 -3.35 31.10
C PHE A 197 -3.31 -2.51 32.35
N ASP A 198 -2.54 -2.77 33.40
CA ASP A 198 -2.67 -2.11 34.69
C ASP A 198 -1.29 -1.97 35.36
N THR A 199 -1.27 -1.39 36.56
CA THR A 199 -0.03 -1.20 37.32
C THR A 199 0.65 -2.53 37.67
N ALA A 200 -0.11 -3.60 37.92
CA ALA A 200 0.44 -4.91 38.27
C ALA A 200 1.11 -5.56 37.05
N GLY A 201 0.50 -5.47 35.87
CA GLY A 201 1.09 -5.90 34.60
C GLY A 201 2.35 -5.11 34.25
N ALA A 202 2.35 -3.79 34.45
CA ALA A 202 3.54 -2.95 34.26
C ALA A 202 4.70 -3.39 35.19
N GLN A 203 4.39 -3.70 36.46
CA GLN A 203 5.36 -4.23 37.42
C GLN A 203 5.91 -5.59 36.99
N LEU A 204 5.05 -6.50 36.51
CA LEU A 204 5.47 -7.81 36.01
C LEU A 204 6.44 -7.68 34.84
N VAL A 205 6.13 -6.83 33.85
CA VAL A 205 7.02 -6.56 32.71
C VAL A 205 8.35 -5.96 33.17
N GLY A 206 8.32 -5.01 34.13
CA GLY A 206 9.53 -4.43 34.71
C GLY A 206 10.42 -5.44 35.45
N GLN A 207 9.81 -6.36 36.20
CA GLN A 207 10.54 -7.45 36.87
C GLN A 207 11.19 -8.40 35.87
N SER A 208 10.47 -8.78 34.81
CA SER A 208 11.03 -9.63 33.75
C SER A 208 12.15 -8.94 32.97
N LEU A 209 12.06 -7.63 32.72
CA LEU A 209 13.17 -6.85 32.14
C LEU A 209 14.39 -6.82 33.07
N THR A 210 14.17 -6.70 34.37
CA THR A 210 15.27 -6.75 35.36
C THR A 210 15.97 -8.12 35.32
N GLN A 211 15.20 -9.21 35.25
CA GLN A 211 15.75 -10.57 35.10
C GLN A 211 16.48 -10.75 33.76
N PHE A 212 15.97 -10.17 32.69
CA PHE A 212 16.65 -10.14 31.39
C PHE A 212 18.02 -9.45 31.49
N ALA A 213 18.09 -8.27 32.09
CA ALA A 213 19.35 -7.55 32.32
C ALA A 213 20.33 -8.38 33.18
N GLN A 214 19.85 -9.02 34.25
CA GLN A 214 20.66 -9.90 35.09
C GLN A 214 21.24 -11.08 34.32
N GLY A 215 20.45 -11.71 33.44
CA GLY A 215 20.90 -12.82 32.60
C GLY A 215 21.98 -12.42 31.59
N LEU A 216 21.95 -11.18 31.09
CA LEU A 216 22.97 -10.66 30.18
C LEU A 216 24.23 -10.16 30.91
N ALA A 217 24.10 -9.68 32.14
CA ALA A 217 25.19 -9.05 32.89
C ALA A 217 26.40 -9.97 33.12
N GLN A 218 26.20 -11.30 33.17
CA GLN A 218 27.30 -12.27 33.29
C GLN A 218 28.30 -12.23 32.12
N TYR A 219 27.89 -11.67 30.98
CA TYR A 219 28.72 -11.51 29.77
C TYR A 219 29.36 -10.12 29.64
N GLY A 220 28.99 -9.20 30.52
CA GLY A 220 29.48 -7.82 30.53
C GLY A 220 30.89 -7.66 31.10
N PRO A 221 31.35 -6.40 31.26
CA PRO A 221 32.65 -6.09 31.85
C PRO A 221 32.79 -6.59 33.28
N ARG A 222 34.03 -6.83 33.71
CA ARG A 222 34.36 -7.26 35.06
C ARG A 222 34.27 -6.12 36.07
N GLU A 223 34.40 -4.89 35.61
CA GLU A 223 34.20 -3.68 36.38
C GLU A 223 32.72 -3.47 36.71
N ALA A 224 32.43 -2.53 37.60
CA ALA A 224 31.05 -2.13 37.87
C ALA A 224 30.47 -1.39 36.65
N PHE A 225 29.21 -1.65 36.31
CA PHE A 225 28.51 -0.97 35.23
C PHE A 225 27.01 -0.91 35.51
N SER A 226 26.27 -0.10 34.74
CA SER A 226 24.82 0.04 34.87
C SER A 226 24.14 -0.16 33.51
N VAL A 227 23.04 -0.89 33.47
CA VAL A 227 22.21 -1.09 32.27
C VAL A 227 20.75 -0.97 32.67
N GLY A 228 20.00 -0.09 32.00
CA GLY A 228 18.57 0.08 32.27
C GLY A 228 18.23 0.59 33.67
N GLY A 229 19.17 1.28 34.33
CA GLY A 229 19.03 1.72 35.73
C GLY A 229 19.27 0.61 36.76
N VAL A 230 19.74 -0.57 36.33
CA VAL A 230 20.18 -1.65 37.21
C VAL A 230 21.70 -1.60 37.34
N ASP A 231 22.19 -1.40 38.55
CA ASP A 231 23.63 -1.37 38.84
C ASP A 231 24.17 -2.77 39.10
N PHE A 232 25.23 -3.13 38.37
CA PHE A 232 25.94 -4.39 38.50
C PHE A 232 27.32 -4.13 39.14
N PRO A 233 27.61 -4.67 40.34
CA PRO A 233 28.90 -4.45 41.01
C PRO A 233 30.05 -5.10 40.21
N ALA A 234 31.31 -4.76 40.51
CA ALA A 234 32.43 -5.44 39.87
C ALA A 234 32.42 -6.95 40.20
N ASP A 235 32.61 -7.79 39.19
CA ASP A 235 32.62 -9.25 39.31
C ASP A 235 33.70 -9.85 38.40
N PRO A 236 34.79 -10.39 38.96
CA PRO A 236 35.90 -10.95 38.18
C PRO A 236 35.53 -12.23 37.43
N THR A 237 34.40 -12.87 37.78
CA THR A 237 33.94 -14.11 37.14
C THR A 237 33.21 -13.87 35.82
N ARG A 238 32.85 -12.62 35.50
CA ARG A 238 32.22 -12.26 34.23
C ARG A 238 33.14 -12.50 33.05
N ALA A 239 32.52 -12.81 31.92
CA ALA A 239 33.26 -13.18 30.72
C ALA A 239 33.99 -12.00 30.06
N GLY A 240 33.49 -10.76 30.22
CA GLY A 240 34.13 -9.55 29.71
C GLY A 240 34.12 -9.42 28.18
N VAL A 241 33.19 -10.09 27.48
CA VAL A 241 33.19 -10.14 26.01
C VAL A 241 32.18 -9.22 25.34
N VAL A 242 31.22 -8.69 26.10
CA VAL A 242 30.20 -7.74 25.62
C VAL A 242 30.42 -6.40 26.31
N SER A 243 30.46 -5.32 25.53
CA SER A 243 30.62 -3.97 26.08
C SER A 243 29.33 -3.48 26.75
N VAL A 244 29.44 -2.48 27.63
CA VAL A 244 28.27 -1.87 28.31
C VAL A 244 27.31 -1.28 27.29
N GLU A 245 27.82 -0.66 26.22
CA GLU A 245 27.02 -0.03 25.17
C GLU A 245 26.18 -1.07 24.43
N LYS A 246 26.76 -2.25 24.14
CA LYS A 246 26.02 -3.34 23.49
C LYS A 246 24.96 -3.93 24.41
N LEU A 247 25.27 -4.12 25.69
CA LEU A 247 24.29 -4.56 26.68
C LEU A 247 23.13 -3.57 26.83
N ALA A 248 23.44 -2.27 26.89
CA ALA A 248 22.45 -1.20 26.97
C ALA A 248 21.58 -1.15 25.70
N SER A 249 22.20 -1.29 24.52
CA SER A 249 21.48 -1.36 23.25
C SER A 249 20.51 -2.54 23.21
N ASP A 250 20.96 -3.74 23.60
CA ASP A 250 20.11 -4.94 23.58
C ASP A 250 19.01 -4.89 24.63
N PHE A 251 19.31 -4.33 25.80
CA PHE A 251 18.31 -4.08 26.84
C PHE A 251 17.24 -3.09 26.38
N ASN A 252 17.63 -1.96 25.80
CA ASN A 252 16.68 -0.94 25.31
C ASN A 252 15.79 -1.51 24.20
N ALA A 253 16.37 -2.28 23.26
CA ALA A 253 15.61 -2.96 22.22
C ALA A 253 14.61 -3.98 22.81
N ALA A 254 15.04 -4.78 23.79
CA ALA A 254 14.18 -5.71 24.50
C ALA A 254 13.06 -5.00 25.28
N GLN A 255 13.36 -3.87 25.92
CA GLN A 255 12.39 -3.04 26.65
C GLN A 255 11.32 -2.46 25.72
N ALA A 256 11.72 -1.88 24.59
CA ALA A 256 10.79 -1.33 23.61
C ALA A 256 9.90 -2.45 23.02
N GLN A 257 10.51 -3.56 22.59
CA GLN A 257 9.80 -4.71 22.05
C GLN A 257 8.82 -5.31 23.08
N ALA A 258 9.24 -5.43 24.34
CA ALA A 258 8.42 -5.95 25.41
C ALA A 258 7.15 -5.12 25.64
N ARG A 259 7.30 -3.79 25.72
CA ARG A 259 6.18 -2.88 25.95
C ARG A 259 5.25 -2.84 24.75
N MET A 260 5.78 -2.81 23.52
CA MET A 260 4.96 -2.90 22.31
C MET A 260 4.16 -4.20 22.24
N ALA A 261 4.79 -5.34 22.56
CA ALA A 261 4.12 -6.64 22.59
C ALA A 261 3.03 -6.71 23.67
N TRP A 262 3.30 -6.18 24.86
CA TRP A 262 2.33 -6.11 25.96
C TRP A 262 1.10 -5.29 25.61
N LEU A 263 1.29 -4.12 25.02
CA LEU A 263 0.20 -3.24 24.62
C LEU A 263 -0.63 -3.84 23.49
N SER A 264 0.03 -4.51 22.53
CA SER A 264 -0.67 -5.25 21.47
C SER A 264 -1.50 -6.40 22.05
N ALA A 265 -0.91 -7.23 22.91
CA ALA A 265 -1.59 -8.34 23.57
C ALA A 265 -2.76 -7.88 24.47
N ALA A 266 -2.62 -6.74 25.13
CA ALA A 266 -3.71 -6.13 25.89
C ALA A 266 -4.86 -5.69 24.98
N MET A 267 -4.55 -5.12 23.81
CA MET A 267 -5.57 -4.72 22.84
C MET A 267 -6.26 -5.92 22.19
N ASP A 268 -5.57 -7.05 22.01
CA ASP A 268 -6.18 -8.29 21.52
C ASP A 268 -7.27 -8.83 22.44
N ARG A 269 -7.23 -8.51 23.74
CA ARG A 269 -8.29 -8.87 24.70
C ARG A 269 -9.52 -7.98 24.60
N ALA A 270 -9.47 -6.85 23.88
CA ALA A 270 -10.63 -5.99 23.67
C ALA A 270 -11.55 -6.59 22.58
N PRO A 271 -12.81 -6.93 22.90
CA PRO A 271 -13.64 -7.80 22.06
C PRO A 271 -14.28 -7.09 20.85
N THR A 272 -14.35 -5.76 20.85
CA THR A 272 -15.02 -4.97 19.81
C THR A 272 -14.12 -3.86 19.29
N ALA A 273 -14.41 -3.37 18.09
CA ALA A 273 -13.69 -2.25 17.50
C ALA A 273 -13.80 -0.97 18.35
N ALA A 274 -14.95 -0.75 18.99
CA ALA A 274 -15.15 0.35 19.93
C ALA A 274 -14.27 0.20 21.18
N ALA A 275 -14.17 -1.01 21.74
CA ALA A 275 -13.30 -1.28 22.89
C ALA A 275 -11.82 -1.12 22.52
N LYS A 276 -11.40 -1.59 21.34
CA LYS A 276 -10.03 -1.40 20.82
C LYS A 276 -9.72 0.09 20.59
N ALA A 277 -10.66 0.87 20.03
CA ALA A 277 -10.48 2.31 19.83
C ALA A 277 -10.39 3.07 21.16
N ALA A 278 -11.21 2.71 22.15
CA ALA A 278 -11.13 3.28 23.49
C ALA A 278 -9.79 2.94 24.17
N PHE A 279 -9.33 1.71 24.03
CA PHE A 279 -8.01 1.28 24.51
C PHE A 279 -6.87 2.09 23.87
N LEU A 280 -6.88 2.26 22.55
CA LEU A 280 -5.91 3.11 21.86
C LEU A 280 -5.92 4.55 22.39
N GLY A 281 -7.09 5.12 22.63
CA GLY A 281 -7.23 6.44 23.26
C GLY A 281 -6.59 6.50 24.65
N GLN A 282 -6.81 5.48 25.50
CA GLN A 282 -6.19 5.39 26.83
C GLN A 282 -4.66 5.27 26.75
N VAL A 283 -4.13 4.51 25.78
CA VAL A 283 -2.69 4.39 25.53
C VAL A 283 -2.09 5.74 25.16
N GLN A 284 -2.73 6.49 24.26
CA GLN A 284 -2.29 7.81 23.83
C GLN A 284 -2.35 8.84 24.97
N GLU A 285 -3.43 8.86 25.74
CA GLU A 285 -3.60 9.75 26.88
C GLU A 285 -2.53 9.52 27.95
N ARG A 286 -2.28 8.25 28.32
CA ARG A 286 -1.26 7.91 29.32
C ARG A 286 0.17 8.14 28.83
N TRP A 287 0.45 7.97 27.54
CA TRP A 287 1.74 8.36 26.97
C TRP A 287 1.97 9.87 27.09
N GLN A 288 0.96 10.67 26.73
CA GLN A 288 1.03 12.13 26.80
C GLN A 288 1.17 12.65 28.24
N SER A 289 0.65 11.91 29.24
CA SER A 289 0.83 12.25 30.65
C SER A 289 2.20 11.84 31.22
N GLY A 290 3.06 11.17 30.43
CA GLY A 290 4.36 10.71 30.86
C GLY A 290 4.31 9.50 31.81
N ASP A 291 3.30 8.64 31.66
CA ASP A 291 3.15 7.45 32.50
C ASP A 291 4.40 6.55 32.42
N ALA A 292 4.94 6.18 33.58
CA ALA A 292 6.13 5.33 33.72
C ALA A 292 5.97 3.95 33.04
N MET A 293 4.73 3.54 32.77
CA MET A 293 4.42 2.34 31.99
C MET A 293 4.89 2.40 30.52
N PHE A 294 5.36 3.54 30.03
CA PHE A 294 6.00 3.68 28.72
C PHE A 294 7.48 4.05 28.77
N ALA A 295 8.10 4.08 29.96
CA ALA A 295 9.52 4.37 30.09
C ALA A 295 10.37 3.49 29.15
N GLY A 296 11.28 4.09 28.40
CA GLY A 296 12.14 3.40 27.44
C GLY A 296 11.56 3.20 26.04
N LEU A 297 10.32 3.62 25.78
CA LEU A 297 9.87 3.90 24.42
C LEU A 297 10.27 5.33 24.06
N ASP A 298 10.74 5.55 22.84
CA ASP A 298 10.88 6.90 22.30
C ASP A 298 9.64 7.30 21.47
N ALA A 299 9.64 8.52 20.92
CA ALA A 299 8.52 9.02 20.12
C ALA A 299 8.33 8.22 18.81
N GLN A 300 9.41 7.65 18.25
CA GLN A 300 9.35 6.85 17.04
C GLN A 300 8.73 5.48 17.34
N ASP A 301 9.19 4.80 18.39
CA ASP A 301 8.63 3.53 18.87
C ASP A 301 7.14 3.69 19.21
N PHE A 302 6.78 4.78 19.89
CA PHE A 302 5.39 5.08 20.21
C PHE A 302 4.56 5.31 18.95
N GLY A 303 5.09 6.03 17.95
CA GLY A 303 4.44 6.21 16.65
C GLY A 303 4.20 4.88 15.91
N GLN A 304 5.19 3.98 15.92
CA GLN A 304 5.04 2.64 15.35
C GLN A 304 3.97 1.82 16.06
N LEU A 305 3.96 1.87 17.39
CA LEU A 305 2.94 1.24 18.22
C LEU A 305 1.54 1.78 17.86
N THR A 306 1.34 3.10 17.87
CA THR A 306 0.03 3.68 17.59
C THR A 306 -0.48 3.33 16.19
N ASN A 307 0.41 3.30 15.18
CA ASN A 307 0.05 2.89 13.83
C ASN A 307 -0.38 1.42 13.77
N ARG A 308 0.32 0.53 14.50
CA ARG A 308 -0.07 -0.89 14.60
C ARG A 308 -1.42 -1.04 15.29
N LEU A 309 -1.63 -0.34 16.40
CA LEU A 309 -2.88 -0.41 17.15
C LEU A 309 -4.06 0.16 16.33
N ASP A 310 -3.86 1.27 15.62
CA ASP A 310 -4.87 1.86 14.74
C ASP A 310 -5.23 0.94 13.56
N ALA A 311 -4.24 0.24 12.99
CA ALA A 311 -4.49 -0.77 11.96
C ALA A 311 -5.34 -1.95 12.48
N GLU A 312 -5.17 -2.36 13.74
CA GLU A 312 -6.03 -3.36 14.39
C GLU A 312 -7.45 -2.85 14.67
N VAL A 313 -7.61 -1.59 15.10
CA VAL A 313 -8.93 -0.96 15.22
C VAL A 313 -9.63 -0.97 13.86
N SER A 314 -8.92 -0.59 12.80
CA SER A 314 -9.45 -0.59 11.44
C SER A 314 -9.81 -2.00 10.96
N ARG A 315 -8.98 -3.02 11.22
CA ARG A 315 -9.29 -4.42 10.92
C ARG A 315 -10.53 -4.91 11.67
N ALA A 316 -10.65 -4.57 12.96
CA ALA A 316 -11.82 -4.93 13.75
C ALA A 316 -13.10 -4.26 13.21
N ARG A 317 -13.05 -2.97 12.84
CA ARG A 317 -14.19 -2.27 12.19
C ARG A 317 -14.59 -2.93 10.88
N THR A 318 -13.63 -3.28 10.04
CA THR A 318 -13.90 -3.96 8.77
C THR A 318 -14.50 -5.35 9.00
N GLY A 319 -13.98 -6.10 9.98
CA GLY A 319 -14.53 -7.41 10.37
C GLY A 319 -15.96 -7.32 10.90
N GLU A 320 -16.23 -6.36 11.80
CA GLU A 320 -17.58 -6.10 12.31
C GLU A 320 -18.53 -5.65 11.20
N SER A 321 -18.10 -4.77 10.30
CA SER A 321 -18.90 -4.34 9.15
C SER A 321 -19.19 -5.48 8.18
N ALA A 322 -18.21 -6.36 7.92
CA ALA A 322 -18.42 -7.55 7.10
C ALA A 322 -19.42 -8.52 7.77
N ALA A 323 -19.31 -8.74 9.08
CA ALA A 323 -20.27 -9.54 9.84
C ALA A 323 -21.67 -8.92 9.83
N GLN A 324 -21.79 -7.61 10.00
CA GLN A 324 -23.05 -6.87 9.89
C GLN A 324 -23.67 -7.01 8.49
N THR A 325 -22.88 -6.89 7.42
CA THR A 325 -23.34 -7.09 6.04
C THR A 325 -23.81 -8.52 5.81
N GLN A 326 -23.08 -9.53 6.27
CA GLN A 326 -23.51 -10.93 6.20
C GLN A 326 -24.81 -11.17 6.97
N MET A 327 -24.97 -10.56 8.15
CA MET A 327 -26.21 -10.64 8.91
C MET A 327 -27.35 -9.90 8.20
N ALA A 328 -27.09 -8.75 7.57
CA ALA A 328 -28.08 -8.03 6.77
C ALA A 328 -28.57 -8.89 5.58
N GLU A 329 -27.64 -9.55 4.88
CA GLU A 329 -27.97 -10.49 3.80
C GLU A 329 -28.76 -11.70 4.31
N ARG A 330 -28.34 -12.31 5.43
CA ARG A 330 -29.07 -13.39 6.09
C ARG A 330 -30.48 -12.94 6.49
N THR A 331 -30.65 -11.75 7.05
CA THR A 331 -31.96 -11.19 7.37
C THR A 331 -32.81 -11.01 6.13
N ARG A 332 -32.24 -10.52 5.02
CA ARG A 332 -32.96 -10.40 3.73
C ARG A 332 -33.35 -11.77 3.18
N GLN A 333 -32.48 -12.77 3.30
CA GLN A 333 -32.77 -14.15 2.89
C GLN A 333 -33.88 -14.78 3.74
N LEU A 334 -33.84 -14.61 5.06
CA LEU A 334 -34.88 -15.09 5.98
C LEU A 334 -36.21 -14.37 5.76
N LEU A 335 -36.20 -13.04 5.56
CA LEU A 335 -37.40 -12.29 5.15
C LEU A 335 -37.98 -12.86 3.85
N LYS A 336 -37.12 -13.13 2.87
CA LYS A 336 -37.50 -13.70 1.58
C LYS A 336 -38.03 -15.14 1.71
N ALA A 337 -37.46 -15.98 2.58
CA ALA A 337 -37.95 -17.33 2.84
C ALA A 337 -39.35 -17.30 3.48
N GLY A 338 -39.55 -16.44 4.48
CA GLY A 338 -40.86 -16.26 5.13
C GLY A 338 -41.91 -15.73 4.16
N GLU A 339 -41.48 -14.89 3.21
CA GLU A 339 -42.30 -14.43 2.09
C GLU A 339 -42.75 -15.54 1.12
N TYR A 340 -42.04 -16.66 1.03
CA TYR A 340 -42.40 -17.82 0.21
C TYR A 340 -43.17 -18.91 0.98
N GLY A 341 -43.53 -18.65 2.24
CA GLY A 341 -44.27 -19.58 3.08
C GLY A 341 -43.40 -20.64 3.75
N ASP A 342 -42.09 -20.49 3.74
CA ASP A 342 -41.20 -21.32 4.56
C ASP A 342 -41.35 -20.95 6.04
N ASP A 343 -41.24 -21.95 6.91
CA ASP A 343 -41.23 -21.74 8.37
C ASP A 343 -39.93 -21.02 8.76
N VAL A 344 -40.01 -19.69 8.88
CA VAL A 344 -38.92 -18.86 9.40
C VAL A 344 -39.09 -18.67 10.89
N ASP A 345 -38.07 -19.05 11.67
CA ASP A 345 -38.03 -18.79 13.11
C ASP A 345 -38.00 -17.27 13.38
N PRO A 346 -39.04 -16.69 14.01
CA PRO A 346 -39.08 -15.27 14.36
C PRO A 346 -37.94 -14.82 15.28
N GLY A 347 -37.41 -15.72 16.11
CA GLY A 347 -36.29 -15.46 17.00
C GLY A 347 -34.99 -15.28 16.22
N GLU A 348 -34.71 -16.21 15.29
CA GLU A 348 -33.55 -16.13 14.40
C GLU A 348 -33.60 -14.86 13.54
N LEU A 349 -34.77 -14.55 12.96
CA LEU A 349 -34.93 -13.39 12.10
C LEU A 349 -34.68 -12.07 12.84
N ARG A 350 -35.22 -11.91 14.06
CA ARG A 350 -34.93 -10.73 14.90
C ARG A 350 -33.47 -10.66 15.32
N ALA A 351 -32.87 -11.80 15.67
CA ALA A 351 -31.45 -11.85 16.07
C ALA A 351 -30.53 -11.44 14.91
N ALA A 352 -30.77 -11.95 13.69
CA ALA A 352 -30.02 -11.57 12.50
C ALA A 352 -30.21 -10.07 12.17
N ALA A 353 -31.45 -9.56 12.26
CA ALA A 353 -31.73 -8.14 11.99
C ALA A 353 -31.04 -7.23 13.01
N ALA A 354 -31.11 -7.56 14.30
CA ALA A 354 -30.42 -6.82 15.34
C ALA A 354 -28.88 -6.87 15.15
N ALA A 355 -28.33 -8.03 14.79
CA ALA A 355 -26.91 -8.20 14.52
C ALA A 355 -26.44 -7.45 13.26
N SER A 356 -27.33 -7.16 12.31
CA SER A 356 -27.01 -6.34 11.13
C SER A 356 -26.75 -4.87 11.47
N GLY A 357 -27.32 -4.38 12.58
CA GLY A 357 -27.24 -2.97 12.97
C GLY A 357 -28.01 -2.00 12.06
N ASP A 358 -28.73 -2.48 11.03
CA ASP A 358 -29.50 -1.66 10.10
C ASP A 358 -30.92 -1.38 10.67
N PRO A 359 -31.24 -0.13 11.05
CA PRO A 359 -32.55 0.22 11.62
C PRO A 359 -33.72 -0.02 10.67
N GLY A 360 -33.49 0.09 9.36
CA GLY A 360 -34.48 -0.15 8.32
C GLY A 360 -34.84 -1.63 8.21
N LEU A 361 -33.84 -2.51 8.26
CA LEU A 361 -34.02 -3.96 8.27
C LEU A 361 -34.69 -4.44 9.57
N ILE A 362 -34.30 -3.88 10.72
CA ILE A 362 -34.97 -4.16 12.01
C ILE A 362 -36.45 -3.79 11.94
N ALA A 363 -36.77 -2.57 11.47
CA ALA A 363 -38.15 -2.14 11.31
C ALA A 363 -38.94 -2.99 10.29
N GLN A 364 -38.28 -3.45 9.23
CA GLN A 364 -38.89 -4.34 8.23
C GLN A 364 -39.21 -5.72 8.81
N VAL A 365 -38.31 -6.28 9.61
CA VAL A 365 -38.53 -7.54 10.34
C VAL A 365 -39.65 -7.41 11.35
N ASP A 366 -39.66 -6.35 12.16
CA ASP A 366 -40.73 -6.12 13.13
C ASP A 366 -42.10 -5.98 12.44
N PHE A 367 -42.14 -5.27 11.30
CA PHE A 367 -43.34 -5.16 10.49
C PHE A 367 -43.79 -6.51 9.93
N ALA A 368 -42.89 -7.30 9.35
CA ALA A 368 -43.20 -8.60 8.77
C ALA A 368 -43.71 -9.60 9.83
N LEU A 369 -43.09 -9.59 11.02
CA LEU A 369 -43.52 -10.44 12.13
C LEU A 369 -44.84 -10.01 12.75
N GLN A 370 -45.15 -8.70 12.72
CA GLN A 370 -46.40 -8.18 13.27
C GLN A 370 -47.59 -8.30 12.30
N ASN A 371 -47.35 -8.18 10.99
CA ASN A 371 -48.41 -8.10 9.98
C ASN A 371 -48.47 -9.34 9.06
N GLY A 372 -47.60 -10.32 9.28
CA GLY A 372 -47.40 -11.48 8.42
C GLY A 372 -46.46 -11.18 7.26
N PHE A 373 -45.66 -12.18 6.86
CA PHE A 373 -44.71 -12.08 5.75
C PHE A 373 -45.40 -11.89 4.38
N GLU A 374 -46.72 -12.09 4.30
CA GLU A 374 -47.56 -11.86 3.12
C GLU A 374 -47.99 -10.38 2.95
N ALA A 375 -47.83 -9.55 3.99
CA ALA A 375 -48.15 -8.12 3.94
C ALA A 375 -47.10 -7.36 3.13
N THR A 376 -47.15 -7.47 1.81
CA THR A 376 -46.27 -6.76 0.89
C THR A 376 -46.84 -5.40 0.49
N PRO A 377 -46.00 -4.42 0.09
CA PRO A 377 -46.45 -3.20 -0.57
C PRO A 377 -47.33 -3.45 -1.82
N ALA A 378 -47.27 -4.64 -2.41
CA ALA A 378 -48.09 -5.07 -3.53
C ALA A 378 -49.53 -5.46 -3.11
N SER A 379 -49.74 -6.05 -1.92
CA SER A 379 -51.10 -6.29 -1.39
C SER A 379 -51.80 -4.99 -0.98
N LEU A 380 -51.02 -4.00 -0.50
CA LEU A 380 -51.48 -2.61 -0.32
C LEU A 380 -51.76 -1.90 -1.67
N ARG A 381 -51.03 -2.25 -2.74
CA ARG A 381 -51.24 -1.73 -4.10
C ARG A 381 -52.48 -2.35 -4.76
N ALA A 382 -52.74 -3.65 -4.56
CA ALA A 382 -53.91 -4.35 -5.07
C ALA A 382 -55.22 -3.82 -4.45
N ALA A 383 -55.19 -3.39 -3.19
CA ALA A 383 -56.29 -2.66 -2.56
C ALA A 383 -56.48 -1.24 -3.13
N ALA A 384 -55.41 -0.61 -3.64
CA ALA A 384 -55.43 0.73 -4.22
C ALA A 384 -55.81 0.75 -5.72
N THR A 385 -55.46 -0.27 -6.50
CA THR A 385 -55.90 -0.39 -7.91
C THR A 385 -57.40 -0.69 -8.04
N ALA A 386 -58.03 -1.29 -7.02
CA ALA A 386 -59.47 -1.46 -6.96
C ALA A 386 -60.25 -0.13 -6.77
N SER A 387 -59.56 0.99 -6.47
CA SER A 387 -60.19 2.27 -6.13
C SER A 387 -59.93 3.44 -7.10
N GLY A 388 -59.27 3.22 -8.25
CA GLY A 388 -59.34 4.13 -9.40
C GLY A 388 -58.75 5.54 -9.22
N VAL A 389 -57.73 5.73 -8.38
CA VAL A 389 -57.08 7.05 -8.21
C VAL A 389 -55.92 7.24 -9.19
N ALA A 390 -55.96 8.32 -9.98
CA ALA A 390 -54.93 8.72 -10.92
C ALA A 390 -53.65 9.26 -10.21
N SER A 391 -52.48 9.00 -10.81
CA SER A 391 -51.21 9.71 -10.57
C SER A 391 -50.83 9.97 -9.10
N ILE A 392 -50.46 8.89 -8.38
CA ILE A 392 -49.70 9.01 -7.12
C ILE A 392 -48.45 9.87 -7.44
N GLY A 393 -48.23 11.00 -6.76
CA GLY A 393 -47.04 11.86 -6.97
C GLY A 393 -47.27 13.36 -6.81
N ASP A 394 -48.50 13.86 -6.97
CA ASP A 394 -48.82 15.28 -6.75
C ASP A 394 -49.63 15.46 -5.46
N THR A 395 -49.07 16.18 -4.49
CA THR A 395 -49.71 16.49 -3.21
C THR A 395 -51.03 17.23 -3.40
N ALA A 396 -51.15 18.10 -4.42
CA ALA A 396 -52.39 18.81 -4.71
C ALA A 396 -53.48 17.86 -5.22
N ASP A 397 -53.12 16.90 -6.08
CA ASP A 397 -54.05 15.89 -6.59
C ASP A 397 -54.47 14.90 -5.49
N PHE A 398 -53.57 14.55 -4.57
CA PHE A 398 -53.92 13.76 -3.39
C PHE A 398 -54.94 14.47 -2.49
N ILE A 399 -54.71 15.75 -2.18
CA ILE A 399 -55.64 16.54 -1.37
C ILE A 399 -57.00 16.62 -2.06
N ILE A 400 -57.03 16.97 -3.35
CA ILE A 400 -58.28 17.24 -4.06
C ILE A 400 -59.11 15.97 -4.27
N ASP A 401 -58.49 14.86 -4.66
CA ASP A 401 -59.21 13.65 -5.07
C ASP A 401 -59.46 12.69 -3.90
N VAL A 402 -58.56 12.65 -2.91
CA VAL A 402 -58.61 11.65 -1.82
C VAL A 402 -59.10 12.23 -0.50
N LEU A 403 -58.69 13.47 -0.17
CA LEU A 403 -59.03 14.07 1.13
C LEU A 403 -60.28 14.93 1.11
N GLU A 404 -60.52 15.68 0.03
CA GLU A 404 -61.69 16.56 -0.11
C GLU A 404 -62.80 15.94 -0.97
N GLY A 405 -62.45 15.43 -2.17
CA GLY A 405 -63.40 14.84 -3.11
C GLY A 405 -64.22 15.86 -3.91
N SER A 406 -64.97 15.38 -4.91
CA SER A 406 -65.70 16.22 -5.88
C SER A 406 -67.08 16.73 -5.42
N GLY A 407 -67.47 16.44 -4.18
CA GLY A 407 -68.80 16.72 -3.65
C GLY A 407 -69.10 18.22 -3.59
N PHE A 408 -70.25 18.63 -4.12
CA PHE A 408 -70.75 19.99 -4.03
C PHE A 408 -71.66 20.15 -2.80
N ILE A 409 -71.41 21.20 -2.02
CA ILE A 409 -72.19 21.59 -0.85
C ILE A 409 -72.75 22.99 -1.12
N ALA A 410 -74.07 23.14 -1.12
CA ALA A 410 -74.73 24.41 -1.44
C ALA A 410 -74.48 25.50 -0.39
N ASP A 411 -74.37 25.12 0.88
CA ASP A 411 -73.93 26.00 1.97
C ASP A 411 -73.16 25.22 3.02
N ASP A 412 -71.83 25.44 3.10
CA ASP A 412 -70.96 24.80 4.07
C ASP A 412 -70.91 25.62 5.38
N ASN A 413 -71.87 25.36 6.26
CA ASN A 413 -71.96 25.98 7.60
C ASN A 413 -71.92 27.53 7.56
N GLY A 414 -72.65 28.15 6.63
CA GLY A 414 -72.70 29.61 6.47
C GLY A 414 -71.46 30.21 5.80
N ARG A 415 -70.67 29.37 5.11
CA ARG A 415 -69.52 29.79 4.28
C ARG A 415 -69.84 29.85 2.79
N GLY A 416 -71.11 29.65 2.42
CA GLY A 416 -71.55 29.62 1.04
C GLY A 416 -71.16 28.31 0.37
N ARG A 417 -71.15 28.32 -0.96
CA ARG A 417 -70.94 27.12 -1.77
C ARG A 417 -69.54 26.55 -1.55
N SER A 418 -69.41 25.23 -1.52
CA SER A 418 -68.14 24.54 -1.33
C SER A 418 -68.05 23.33 -2.25
N GLN A 419 -66.89 23.14 -2.86
CA GLN A 419 -66.57 21.97 -3.67
C GLN A 419 -65.05 21.80 -3.70
N TYR A 420 -64.56 20.55 -3.66
CA TYR A 420 -63.12 20.25 -3.58
C TYR A 420 -62.42 20.88 -2.36
N GLY A 421 -63.14 21.10 -1.26
CA GLY A 421 -62.62 21.77 -0.06
C GLY A 421 -62.46 23.30 -0.20
N ILE A 422 -62.88 23.90 -1.31
CA ILE A 422 -62.77 25.34 -1.59
C ILE A 422 -64.12 26.03 -1.38
N THR A 423 -64.22 26.85 -0.32
CA THR A 423 -65.46 27.58 0.00
C THR A 423 -65.52 28.96 -0.66
N GLU A 424 -66.72 29.38 -1.07
CA GLU A 424 -67.00 30.70 -1.67
C GLU A 424 -66.56 31.86 -0.78
N LYS A 425 -66.77 31.75 0.54
CA LYS A 425 -66.29 32.76 1.49
C LYS A 425 -64.77 32.92 1.50
N SER A 426 -64.03 31.81 1.34
CA SER A 426 -62.55 31.84 1.34
C SER A 426 -61.94 32.25 0.00
N HIS A 427 -62.64 31.97 -1.11
CA HIS A 427 -62.15 32.13 -2.47
C HIS A 427 -63.23 32.74 -3.38
N PRO A 428 -63.73 33.96 -3.08
CA PRO A 428 -64.90 34.53 -3.75
C PRO A 428 -64.65 34.82 -5.23
N ALA A 429 -63.40 35.13 -5.61
CA ALA A 429 -63.03 35.39 -7.00
C ALA A 429 -63.10 34.11 -7.86
N GLU A 430 -62.71 32.98 -7.28
CA GLU A 430 -62.75 31.67 -7.92
C GLU A 430 -64.19 31.14 -8.06
N TRP A 431 -65.14 31.63 -7.26
CA TRP A 431 -66.56 31.32 -7.36
C TRP A 431 -67.39 32.33 -8.18
N ALA A 432 -66.82 33.49 -8.54
CA ALA A 432 -67.50 34.55 -9.26
C ALA A 432 -68.02 34.05 -10.63
N GLY A 433 -69.34 34.14 -10.83
CA GLY A 433 -70.01 33.71 -12.06
C GLY A 433 -70.06 32.20 -12.29
N ARG A 434 -69.63 31.37 -11.32
CA ARG A 434 -69.64 29.90 -11.42
C ARG A 434 -70.68 29.31 -10.49
N THR A 435 -71.44 28.32 -10.93
CA THR A 435 -72.37 27.55 -10.08
C THR A 435 -71.69 26.34 -9.43
N GLN A 436 -70.65 25.79 -10.08
CA GLN A 436 -69.80 24.70 -9.60
C GLN A 436 -68.32 25.05 -9.84
N MET A 437 -67.44 24.47 -9.03
CA MET A 437 -65.99 24.65 -9.14
C MET A 437 -65.40 23.71 -10.17
N ASP A 438 -64.53 24.23 -11.04
CA ASP A 438 -63.75 23.37 -11.95
C ASP A 438 -62.59 22.70 -11.20
N ARG A 439 -62.33 21.42 -11.48
CA ARG A 439 -61.25 20.65 -10.81
C ARG A 439 -59.88 21.30 -11.06
N GLY A 440 -59.62 21.80 -12.26
CA GLY A 440 -58.37 22.48 -12.60
C GLY A 440 -58.19 23.79 -11.82
N VAL A 441 -59.27 24.57 -11.68
CA VAL A 441 -59.29 25.78 -10.85
C VAL A 441 -59.05 25.45 -9.38
N ALA A 442 -59.76 24.46 -8.83
CA ALA A 442 -59.57 24.01 -7.45
C ALA A 442 -58.14 23.49 -7.20
N ARG A 443 -57.57 22.73 -8.14
CA ARG A 443 -56.18 22.27 -8.07
C ARG A 443 -55.20 23.44 -8.08
N GLY A 444 -55.45 24.47 -8.90
CA GLY A 444 -54.65 25.69 -8.93
C GLY A 444 -54.66 26.43 -7.58
N VAL A 445 -55.83 26.54 -6.94
CA VAL A 445 -55.97 27.09 -5.58
C VAL A 445 -55.21 26.25 -4.56
N ILE A 446 -55.39 24.92 -4.58
CA ILE A 446 -54.70 24.02 -3.64
C ILE A 446 -53.19 24.11 -3.78
N GLN A 447 -52.69 24.10 -5.01
CA GLN A 447 -51.26 24.24 -5.28
C GLN A 447 -50.73 25.58 -4.75
N ARG A 448 -51.40 26.69 -5.07
CA ARG A 448 -50.98 28.05 -4.69
C ARG A 448 -50.99 28.27 -3.19
N ASP A 449 -52.10 27.92 -2.53
CA ASP A 449 -52.39 28.39 -1.17
C ASP A 449 -52.02 27.37 -0.10
N TYR A 450 -51.97 26.08 -0.43
CA TYR A 450 -51.74 25.01 0.56
C TYR A 450 -50.50 24.16 0.30
N VAL A 451 -50.01 24.03 -0.94
CA VAL A 451 -48.81 23.22 -1.25
C VAL A 451 -47.56 24.09 -1.41
N GLN A 452 -47.63 25.18 -2.18
CA GLN A 452 -46.49 26.05 -2.46
C GLN A 452 -45.79 26.62 -1.21
N PRO A 453 -46.49 26.98 -0.12
CA PRO A 453 -45.85 27.43 1.12
C PRO A 453 -44.87 26.40 1.71
N PHE A 454 -45.02 25.12 1.37
CA PHE A 454 -44.22 24.00 1.87
C PHE A 454 -43.31 23.38 0.79
N ALA A 455 -43.10 24.06 -0.34
CA ALA A 455 -42.31 23.53 -1.46
C ALA A 455 -40.84 23.26 -1.13
N HIS A 456 -40.33 23.85 -0.05
CA HIS A 456 -38.96 23.65 0.45
C HIS A 456 -38.81 22.39 1.32
N LEU A 457 -39.90 21.75 1.73
CA LEU A 457 -39.87 20.56 2.59
C LEU A 457 -39.65 19.28 1.77
N SER A 458 -39.20 18.23 2.49
CA SER A 458 -39.16 16.86 1.98
C SER A 458 -40.54 16.45 1.45
N PRO A 459 -40.63 15.54 0.46
CA PRO A 459 -41.91 15.18 -0.14
C PRO A 459 -42.94 14.66 0.88
N ALA A 460 -42.50 13.91 1.90
CA ALA A 460 -43.37 13.43 2.97
C ALA A 460 -43.84 14.56 3.89
N MET A 461 -42.93 15.44 4.32
CA MET A 461 -43.29 16.58 5.17
C MET A 461 -44.19 17.58 4.47
N ARG A 462 -43.97 17.81 3.18
CA ARG A 462 -44.84 18.62 2.34
C ARG A 462 -46.26 18.08 2.32
N THR A 463 -46.42 16.77 2.16
CA THR A 463 -47.75 16.13 2.14
C THR A 463 -48.49 16.31 3.47
N VAL A 464 -47.86 16.00 4.62
CA VAL A 464 -48.53 16.17 5.93
C VAL A 464 -48.83 17.63 6.25
N ALA A 465 -47.89 18.55 5.95
CA ALA A 465 -48.07 19.96 6.21
C ALA A 465 -49.18 20.57 5.33
N SER A 466 -49.25 20.19 4.05
CA SER A 466 -50.29 20.66 3.13
C SER A 466 -51.67 20.09 3.48
N ALA A 467 -51.74 18.81 3.86
CA ALA A 467 -52.98 18.17 4.31
C ALA A 467 -53.51 18.77 5.63
N ALA A 468 -52.62 19.21 6.52
CA ALA A 468 -52.99 19.91 7.75
C ALA A 468 -53.38 21.38 7.48
N ALA A 469 -52.71 22.04 6.53
CA ALA A 469 -52.99 23.43 6.18
C ALA A 469 -54.39 23.62 5.59
N THR A 470 -54.92 22.63 4.87
CA THR A 470 -56.29 22.65 4.34
C THR A 470 -57.36 22.55 5.42
N VAL A 471 -57.05 21.99 6.59
CA VAL A 471 -57.99 21.88 7.73
C VAL A 471 -57.78 23.03 8.74
N GLY A 472 -56.53 23.31 9.10
CA GLY A 472 -56.16 24.24 10.17
C GLY A 472 -55.57 25.58 9.72
N GLY A 473 -55.40 25.78 8.41
CA GLY A 473 -54.66 26.91 7.82
C GLY A 473 -53.14 26.72 7.85
N VAL A 474 -52.44 27.40 6.93
CA VAL A 474 -50.98 27.35 6.76
C VAL A 474 -50.22 27.66 8.06
N GLN A 475 -50.65 28.67 8.81
CA GLN A 475 -50.01 29.05 10.08
C GLN A 475 -50.08 27.94 11.15
N THR A 476 -51.16 27.16 11.17
CA THR A 476 -51.27 26.03 12.09
C THR A 476 -50.32 24.91 11.67
N ALA A 477 -50.28 24.58 10.38
CA ALA A 477 -49.35 23.58 9.86
C ALA A 477 -47.89 23.98 10.11
N GLN A 478 -47.52 25.26 9.95
CA GLN A 478 -46.17 25.75 10.27
C GLN A 478 -45.81 25.62 11.76
N ARG A 479 -46.77 25.83 12.67
CA ARG A 479 -46.53 25.62 14.12
C ARG A 479 -46.32 24.16 14.48
N LEU A 480 -47.09 23.26 13.84
CA LEU A 480 -46.92 21.82 14.02
C LEU A 480 -45.58 21.35 13.43
N LEU A 481 -45.21 21.89 12.27
CA LEU A 481 -43.93 21.63 11.60
C LEU A 481 -42.75 22.03 12.49
N ALA A 482 -42.79 23.22 13.10
CA ALA A 482 -41.74 23.69 14.00
C ALA A 482 -41.54 22.77 15.23
N GLN A 483 -42.59 22.06 15.66
CA GLN A 483 -42.53 21.11 16.78
C GLN A 483 -42.13 19.70 16.34
N ALA A 484 -42.50 19.31 15.12
CA ALA A 484 -42.23 17.98 14.57
C ALA A 484 -40.82 17.85 13.98
N GLY A 485 -40.22 18.95 13.52
CA GLY A 485 -39.00 18.88 12.72
C GLY A 485 -39.29 18.24 11.35
N ASP A 486 -38.40 17.39 10.87
CA ASP A 486 -38.55 16.64 9.60
C ASP A 486 -39.13 15.22 9.83
N ASP A 487 -39.94 15.04 10.88
CA ASP A 487 -40.60 13.76 11.21
C ASP A 487 -42.11 13.81 10.88
N PRO A 488 -42.56 13.15 9.78
CA PRO A 488 -43.95 13.14 9.38
C PRO A 488 -44.89 12.44 10.37
N GLU A 489 -44.42 11.41 11.07
CA GLU A 489 -45.26 10.68 12.03
C GLU A 489 -45.43 11.51 13.30
N ARG A 490 -44.35 12.16 13.76
CA ARG A 490 -44.45 13.12 14.86
C ARG A 490 -45.39 14.27 14.53
N PHE A 491 -45.35 14.78 13.30
CA PHE A 491 -46.27 15.80 12.82
C PHE A 491 -47.74 15.34 12.94
N LEU A 492 -48.04 14.15 12.44
CA LEU A 492 -49.39 13.58 12.47
C LEU A 492 -49.89 13.35 13.91
N GLN A 493 -49.02 12.90 14.81
CA GLN A 493 -49.34 12.76 16.24
C GLN A 493 -49.70 14.11 16.90
N LEU A 494 -48.95 15.17 16.60
CA LEU A 494 -49.22 16.51 17.13
C LEU A 494 -50.54 17.06 16.59
N GLU A 495 -50.84 16.81 15.32
CA GLU A 495 -52.10 17.19 14.71
C GLU A 495 -53.28 16.37 15.30
N GLU A 496 -53.08 15.07 15.55
CA GLU A 496 -54.08 14.21 16.19
C GLU A 496 -54.41 14.73 17.59
N ALA A 497 -53.38 15.00 18.39
CA ALA A 497 -53.51 15.57 19.73
C ALA A 497 -54.26 16.91 19.69
N ARG A 498 -53.98 17.75 18.68
CA ARG A 498 -54.71 19.01 18.48
C ARG A 498 -56.19 18.77 18.18
N PHE A 499 -56.55 17.81 17.31
CA PHE A 499 -57.95 17.51 17.01
C PHE A 499 -58.70 17.01 18.24
N ARG A 500 -58.09 16.08 19.00
CA ARG A 500 -58.67 15.56 20.24
C ARG A 500 -58.87 16.68 21.27
N ARG A 501 -57.89 17.58 21.40
CA ARG A 501 -57.99 18.75 22.28
C ARG A 501 -59.16 19.67 21.87
N LEU A 502 -59.26 20.05 20.60
CA LEU A 502 -60.36 20.90 20.11
C LEU A 502 -61.73 20.28 20.36
N ALA A 503 -61.87 18.97 20.12
CA ALA A 503 -63.11 18.24 20.38
C ALA A 503 -63.44 18.16 21.89
N SER A 504 -62.43 18.04 22.76
CA SER A 504 -62.64 18.03 24.21
C SER A 504 -62.99 19.42 24.78
N GLU A 505 -62.37 20.48 24.26
CA GLU A 505 -62.58 21.85 24.73
C GLU A 505 -63.92 22.42 24.24
N ASN A 506 -64.39 22.03 23.05
CA ASN A 506 -65.65 22.51 22.46
C ASN A 506 -66.41 21.36 21.77
N PRO A 507 -67.02 20.44 22.55
CA PRO A 507 -67.62 19.22 22.01
C PRO A 507 -68.79 19.51 21.06
N ASP A 508 -69.64 20.50 21.35
CA ASP A 508 -70.78 20.86 20.51
C ASP A 508 -70.37 21.34 19.11
N ARG A 509 -69.20 21.97 19.02
CA ARG A 509 -68.68 22.53 17.77
C ARG A 509 -67.82 21.53 17.00
N TYR A 510 -66.92 20.82 17.69
CA TYR A 510 -65.87 20.02 17.06
C TYR A 510 -66.01 18.51 17.25
N GLY A 511 -66.80 18.05 18.22
CA GLY A 511 -66.98 16.64 18.52
C GLY A 511 -67.46 15.83 17.31
N ARG A 512 -68.41 16.38 16.53
CA ARG A 512 -68.93 15.73 15.32
C ARG A 512 -67.90 15.58 14.19
N PHE A 513 -66.85 16.42 14.16
CA PHE A 513 -65.85 16.42 13.10
C PHE A 513 -64.63 15.53 13.41
N LEU A 514 -64.41 15.20 14.69
CA LEU A 514 -63.26 14.42 15.13
C LEU A 514 -63.12 13.07 14.39
N PRO A 515 -64.16 12.24 14.20
CA PRO A 515 -64.03 10.99 13.45
C PRO A 515 -63.57 11.20 12.00
N GLY A 516 -64.03 12.29 11.36
CA GLY A 516 -63.64 12.65 9.99
C GLY A 516 -62.18 13.09 9.91
N TRP A 517 -61.71 13.89 10.86
CA TRP A 517 -60.31 14.30 10.94
C TRP A 517 -59.36 13.12 11.20
N LEU A 518 -59.71 12.20 12.09
CA LEU A 518 -58.90 11.00 12.34
C LEU A 518 -58.86 10.08 11.11
N ARG A 519 -59.98 9.96 10.37
CA ARG A 519 -60.01 9.21 9.10
C ARG A 519 -59.08 9.86 8.05
N ARG A 520 -59.11 11.19 7.93
CA ARG A 520 -58.21 11.95 7.04
C ARG A 520 -56.75 11.65 7.36
N GLN A 521 -56.36 11.65 8.63
CA GLN A 521 -54.99 11.29 9.04
C GLN A 521 -54.63 9.85 8.66
N GLY A 522 -55.56 8.91 8.79
CA GLY A 522 -55.38 7.54 8.28
C GLY A 522 -55.11 7.49 6.78
N GLN A 523 -55.84 8.29 5.98
CA GLN A 523 -55.61 8.40 4.53
C GLN A 523 -54.24 9.03 4.21
N VAL A 524 -53.83 10.05 4.97
CA VAL A 524 -52.50 10.67 4.85
C VAL A 524 -51.40 9.65 5.17
N ARG A 525 -51.50 8.90 6.28
CA ARG A 525 -50.57 7.81 6.60
C ARG A 525 -50.48 6.78 5.47
N GLY A 526 -51.62 6.33 4.94
CA GLY A 526 -51.66 5.40 3.81
C GLY A 526 -50.98 5.95 2.56
N TYR A 527 -51.19 7.23 2.24
CA TYR A 527 -50.51 7.88 1.11
C TYR A 527 -49.00 8.01 1.33
N LEU A 528 -48.54 8.36 2.54
CA LEU A 528 -47.12 8.41 2.87
C LEU A 528 -46.45 7.03 2.74
N GLN A 529 -47.13 5.97 3.18
CA GLN A 529 -46.67 4.59 2.99
C GLN A 529 -46.54 4.24 1.50
N GLN A 530 -47.51 4.62 0.68
CA GLN A 530 -47.43 4.43 -0.78
C GLN A 530 -46.33 5.27 -1.42
N GLN A 531 -46.17 6.53 -1.00
CA GLN A 531 -45.14 7.45 -1.50
C GLN A 531 -43.74 6.94 -1.14
N SER A 532 -43.52 6.50 0.11
CA SER A 532 -42.27 5.91 0.55
C SER A 532 -41.96 4.59 -0.16
N ALA A 533 -42.96 3.73 -0.37
CA ALA A 533 -42.80 2.49 -1.15
C ALA A 533 -42.42 2.78 -2.61
N ARG A 534 -42.93 3.87 -3.20
CA ARG A 534 -42.53 4.30 -4.54
C ARG A 534 -41.13 4.87 -4.57
N VAL A 535 -40.73 5.69 -3.60
CA VAL A 535 -39.36 6.20 -3.48
C VAL A 535 -38.39 5.04 -3.35
N ARG A 536 -38.65 4.09 -2.45
CA ARG A 536 -37.84 2.87 -2.33
C ARG A 536 -37.82 2.01 -3.60
N ALA A 537 -38.93 1.93 -4.32
CA ALA A 537 -38.98 1.21 -5.60
C ALA A 537 -38.19 1.94 -6.70
N LEU A 538 -38.19 3.27 -6.73
CA LEU A 538 -37.38 4.08 -7.63
C LEU A 538 -35.90 4.03 -7.26
N GLU A 539 -35.58 4.03 -5.97
CA GLU A 539 -34.23 3.85 -5.44
C GLU A 539 -33.71 2.46 -5.84
N GLY A 540 -34.48 1.40 -5.57
CA GLY A 540 -34.12 0.04 -5.97
C GLY A 540 -34.07 -0.15 -7.49
N PHE A 541 -34.87 0.58 -8.26
CA PHE A 541 -34.78 0.58 -9.72
C PHE A 541 -33.56 1.38 -10.21
N SER A 542 -33.18 2.45 -9.52
CA SER A 542 -32.00 3.24 -9.86
C SER A 542 -30.70 2.54 -9.49
N SER A 543 -30.70 1.71 -8.44
CA SER A 543 -29.55 0.94 -8.00
C SER A 543 -29.30 -0.27 -8.92
N ASP A 544 -30.36 -1.03 -9.22
CA ASP A 544 -30.29 -2.20 -10.10
C ASP A 544 -31.35 -2.13 -11.22
N PRO A 545 -31.13 -1.33 -12.27
CA PRO A 545 -32.08 -1.19 -13.37
C PRO A 545 -32.43 -2.51 -14.04
N ILE A 546 -31.43 -3.38 -14.17
CA ILE A 546 -31.52 -4.63 -14.91
C ILE A 546 -32.21 -5.71 -14.09
N GLY A 547 -31.82 -5.93 -12.83
CA GLY A 547 -32.50 -6.84 -11.93
C GLY A 547 -33.93 -6.39 -11.61
N PHE A 548 -34.18 -5.07 -11.55
CA PHE A 548 -35.53 -4.56 -11.41
C PHE A 548 -36.38 -4.87 -12.66
N ALA A 549 -35.86 -4.58 -13.86
CA ALA A 549 -36.58 -4.81 -15.11
C ALA A 549 -36.84 -6.29 -15.41
N ARG A 550 -36.01 -7.21 -14.89
CA ARG A 550 -36.21 -8.66 -14.99
C ARG A 550 -37.52 -9.12 -14.34
N GLY A 551 -38.07 -8.32 -13.43
CA GLY A 551 -39.22 -8.71 -12.63
C GLY A 551 -38.86 -9.75 -11.58
N ASN A 552 -39.87 -10.27 -10.89
CA ASN A 552 -39.76 -11.38 -9.95
C ASN A 552 -41.12 -12.05 -9.80
N GLY A 553 -41.26 -13.05 -8.91
CA GLY A 553 -42.53 -13.75 -8.69
C GLY A 553 -43.73 -12.86 -8.31
N ARG A 554 -43.51 -11.58 -7.98
CA ARG A 554 -44.53 -10.60 -7.57
C ARG A 554 -44.60 -9.36 -8.47
N ARG A 555 -43.68 -9.20 -9.42
CA ARG A 555 -43.60 -8.07 -10.37
C ARG A 555 -43.37 -8.61 -11.76
N ALA A 556 -44.30 -8.35 -12.68
CA ALA A 556 -44.10 -8.66 -14.09
C ALA A 556 -42.80 -8.01 -14.60
N ALA A 557 -42.07 -8.74 -15.46
CA ALA A 557 -40.89 -8.21 -16.11
C ALA A 557 -41.25 -6.95 -16.91
N LEU A 558 -40.45 -5.88 -16.77
CA LEU A 558 -40.60 -4.66 -17.57
C LEU A 558 -40.02 -4.86 -18.98
N ALA A 559 -39.04 -5.74 -19.10
CA ALA A 559 -38.43 -6.13 -20.36
C ALA A 559 -38.09 -7.62 -20.33
N PRO A 560 -38.12 -8.33 -21.47
CA PRO A 560 -37.58 -9.69 -21.55
C PRO A 560 -36.06 -9.62 -21.36
N ILE A 561 -35.57 -10.09 -20.22
CA ILE A 561 -34.15 -10.09 -19.88
C ILE A 561 -33.65 -11.53 -19.90
N ALA A 562 -32.82 -11.86 -20.90
CA ALA A 562 -32.19 -13.18 -20.98
C ALA A 562 -31.26 -13.41 -19.78
N GLU A 563 -31.42 -14.57 -19.14
CA GLU A 563 -30.45 -15.11 -18.19
C GLU A 563 -29.28 -15.70 -18.97
N TYR A 564 -28.09 -15.54 -18.43
CA TYR A 564 -26.87 -16.07 -19.02
C TYR A 564 -25.88 -16.35 -17.91
N ASP A 565 -25.12 -17.44 -18.04
CA ASP A 565 -24.11 -17.83 -17.05
C ASP A 565 -22.98 -16.79 -17.02
N PRO A 566 -22.79 -16.04 -15.92
CA PRO A 566 -21.72 -15.07 -15.81
C PRO A 566 -20.32 -15.70 -15.96
N ASN A 567 -20.16 -17.02 -15.71
CA ASN A 567 -18.90 -17.74 -15.90
C ASN A 567 -18.55 -18.02 -17.36
N ALA A 568 -19.49 -17.91 -18.32
CA ALA A 568 -19.25 -18.40 -19.67
C ALA A 568 -18.07 -17.70 -20.36
N VAL A 569 -17.85 -16.41 -20.06
CA VAL A 569 -16.68 -15.63 -20.54
C VAL A 569 -15.35 -16.23 -20.08
N PHE A 570 -15.31 -16.84 -18.89
CA PHE A 570 -14.12 -17.50 -18.35
C PHE A 570 -13.99 -18.95 -18.79
N ASN A 571 -15.10 -19.57 -19.21
CA ASN A 571 -15.15 -20.94 -19.75
C ASN A 571 -14.88 -21.00 -21.26
N GLY A 572 -14.63 -19.86 -21.91
CA GLY A 572 -14.29 -19.76 -23.33
C GLY A 572 -15.45 -19.44 -24.28
N ASP A 573 -16.68 -19.32 -23.79
CA ASP A 573 -17.83 -18.86 -24.60
C ASP A 573 -17.91 -17.33 -24.66
N VAL A 574 -16.91 -16.72 -25.30
CA VAL A 574 -16.82 -15.26 -25.47
C VAL A 574 -17.90 -14.73 -26.41
N ALA A 575 -18.28 -15.51 -27.43
CA ALA A 575 -19.26 -15.09 -28.43
C ALA A 575 -20.68 -15.04 -27.86
N GLY A 576 -21.14 -16.11 -27.20
CA GLY A 576 -22.46 -16.14 -26.56
C GLY A 576 -22.59 -15.09 -25.46
N TRP A 577 -21.54 -14.90 -24.66
CA TRP A 577 -21.50 -13.88 -23.62
C TRP A 577 -21.53 -12.47 -24.21
N GLY A 578 -20.84 -12.26 -25.33
CA GLY A 578 -20.84 -10.98 -26.03
C GLY A 578 -22.20 -10.61 -26.63
N ASP A 579 -22.92 -11.56 -27.20
CA ASP A 579 -24.30 -11.36 -27.68
C ASP A 579 -25.25 -11.01 -26.53
N TRP A 580 -25.13 -11.71 -25.41
CA TRP A 580 -25.88 -11.41 -24.19
C TRP A 580 -25.60 -9.99 -23.67
N LEU A 581 -24.33 -9.58 -23.57
CA LEU A 581 -23.96 -8.22 -23.14
C LEU A 581 -24.52 -7.13 -24.06
N ARG A 582 -24.47 -7.32 -25.38
CA ARG A 582 -25.04 -6.37 -26.35
C ARG A 582 -26.54 -6.18 -26.14
N SER A 583 -27.26 -7.29 -25.95
CA SER A 583 -28.70 -7.28 -25.64
C SER A 583 -29.00 -6.57 -24.32
N ARG A 584 -28.19 -6.83 -23.27
CA ARG A 584 -28.30 -6.17 -21.97
C ARG A 584 -28.06 -4.66 -22.05
N ARG A 585 -27.00 -4.25 -22.73
CA ARG A 585 -26.70 -2.82 -22.94
C ARG A 585 -27.85 -2.10 -23.66
N ALA A 586 -28.42 -2.70 -24.70
CA ALA A 586 -29.57 -2.14 -25.40
C ALA A 586 -30.80 -1.97 -24.47
N THR A 587 -31.06 -2.99 -23.63
CA THR A 587 -32.15 -2.97 -22.65
C THR A 587 -31.92 -1.87 -21.59
N GLY A 588 -30.73 -1.80 -21.00
CA GLY A 588 -30.38 -0.77 -20.02
C GLY A 588 -30.51 0.65 -20.57
N GLN A 589 -30.06 0.88 -21.81
CA GLN A 589 -30.24 2.16 -22.50
C GLN A 589 -31.71 2.48 -22.78
N GLN A 590 -32.53 1.48 -23.10
CA GLN A 590 -33.97 1.67 -23.25
C GLN A 590 -34.61 2.08 -21.92
N LEU A 591 -34.31 1.37 -20.83
CA LEU A 591 -34.83 1.68 -19.49
C LEU A 591 -34.43 3.11 -19.05
N ALA A 592 -33.18 3.50 -19.26
CA ALA A 592 -32.71 4.86 -18.94
C ALA A 592 -33.42 5.96 -19.76
N ARG A 593 -33.81 5.67 -21.02
CA ARG A 593 -34.58 6.60 -21.86
C ARG A 593 -36.04 6.70 -21.44
N GLU A 594 -36.66 5.58 -21.09
CA GLU A 594 -38.08 5.52 -20.69
C GLU A 594 -38.31 6.08 -19.30
N TRP A 595 -37.34 5.90 -18.39
CA TRP A 595 -37.47 6.25 -16.97
C TRP A 595 -36.46 7.31 -16.56
N LYS A 596 -36.92 8.56 -16.48
CA LYS A 596 -36.09 9.71 -16.10
C LYS A 596 -35.43 9.49 -14.74
N GLY A 597 -34.10 9.58 -14.69
CA GLY A 597 -33.30 9.44 -13.48
C GLY A 597 -32.73 8.04 -13.25
N ILE A 598 -33.03 7.08 -14.13
CA ILE A 598 -32.43 5.74 -14.10
C ILE A 598 -31.14 5.76 -14.94
N PRO A 599 -29.98 5.40 -14.36
CA PRO A 599 -28.74 5.33 -15.13
C PRO A 599 -28.78 4.14 -16.10
N PRO A 600 -28.10 4.22 -17.26
CA PRO A 600 -27.85 3.04 -18.06
C PRO A 600 -27.02 2.04 -17.25
N ALA A 601 -27.42 0.77 -17.32
CA ALA A 601 -26.78 -0.36 -16.67
C ALA A 601 -26.77 -1.55 -17.63
N ILE A 602 -25.69 -2.31 -17.62
CA ILE A 602 -25.51 -3.53 -18.42
C ILE A 602 -25.70 -4.76 -17.52
N LEU A 603 -25.11 -4.72 -16.32
CA LEU A 603 -25.19 -5.79 -15.33
C LEU A 603 -26.27 -5.51 -14.28
N SER A 604 -26.80 -6.56 -13.65
CA SER A 604 -27.48 -6.46 -12.36
C SER A 604 -26.51 -6.49 -11.18
N ASP A 605 -26.96 -6.13 -9.97
CA ASP A 605 -26.11 -6.08 -8.78
C ASP A 605 -25.45 -7.44 -8.47
N ASP A 606 -26.21 -8.53 -8.61
CA ASP A 606 -25.70 -9.91 -8.42
C ASP A 606 -24.60 -10.25 -9.43
N GLU A 607 -24.73 -9.79 -10.68
CA GLU A 607 -23.77 -10.04 -11.76
C GLU A 607 -22.50 -9.20 -11.54
N GLU A 608 -22.65 -7.94 -11.10
CA GLU A 608 -21.51 -7.12 -10.68
C GLU A 608 -20.75 -7.75 -9.52
N ALA A 609 -21.46 -8.19 -8.47
CA ALA A 609 -20.87 -8.82 -7.30
C ALA A 609 -20.10 -10.09 -7.67
N PHE A 610 -20.67 -10.90 -8.58
CA PHE A 610 -20.02 -12.06 -9.13
C PHE A 610 -18.68 -11.72 -9.82
N TYR A 611 -18.67 -10.75 -10.74
CA TYR A 611 -17.43 -10.39 -11.45
C TYR A 611 -16.37 -9.81 -10.51
N LYS A 612 -16.79 -8.98 -9.54
CA LYS A 612 -15.89 -8.44 -8.51
C LYS A 612 -15.25 -9.54 -7.66
N ALA A 613 -16.05 -10.48 -7.18
CA ALA A 613 -15.55 -11.64 -6.43
C ALA A 613 -14.59 -12.49 -7.27
N ARG A 614 -14.92 -12.67 -8.57
CA ARG A 614 -14.05 -13.38 -9.51
C ARG A 614 -12.69 -12.69 -9.67
N PHE A 615 -12.67 -11.38 -9.91
CA PHE A 615 -11.42 -10.62 -10.05
C PHE A 615 -10.57 -10.64 -8.78
N GLN A 616 -11.21 -10.62 -7.61
CA GLN A 616 -10.52 -10.71 -6.33
C GLN A 616 -9.87 -12.08 -6.13
N SER A 617 -10.58 -13.16 -6.49
CA SER A 617 -10.08 -14.53 -6.36
C SER A 617 -9.03 -14.90 -7.42
N ASP A 618 -9.15 -14.32 -8.61
CA ASP A 618 -8.31 -14.59 -9.78
C ASP A 618 -8.08 -13.27 -10.53
N PRO A 619 -7.04 -12.49 -10.17
CA PRO A 619 -6.74 -11.22 -10.84
C PRO A 619 -6.49 -11.36 -12.35
N ALA A 620 -6.06 -12.54 -12.83
CA ALA A 620 -5.85 -12.76 -14.27
C ALA A 620 -7.17 -12.75 -15.06
N SER A 621 -8.27 -13.17 -14.44
CA SER A 621 -9.59 -13.19 -15.05
C SER A 621 -10.04 -11.80 -15.56
N ILE A 622 -9.54 -10.70 -14.97
CA ILE A 622 -9.93 -9.36 -15.39
C ILE A 622 -9.47 -9.02 -16.81
N MET A 623 -8.32 -9.57 -17.24
CA MET A 623 -7.80 -9.36 -18.59
C MET A 623 -8.64 -10.12 -19.63
N THR A 624 -9.05 -11.34 -19.28
CA THR A 624 -9.98 -12.15 -20.08
C THR A 624 -11.32 -11.42 -20.22
N PHE A 625 -11.90 -10.98 -19.10
CA PHE A 625 -13.16 -10.23 -19.08
C PHE A 625 -13.08 -8.95 -19.92
N THR A 626 -12.02 -8.15 -19.73
CA THR A 626 -11.85 -6.87 -20.43
C THR A 626 -11.67 -7.06 -21.93
N THR A 627 -10.87 -8.05 -22.33
CA THR A 627 -10.63 -8.35 -23.76
C THR A 627 -11.92 -8.81 -24.42
N ALA A 628 -12.66 -9.71 -23.76
CA ALA A 628 -13.97 -10.16 -24.21
C ALA A 628 -14.96 -8.99 -24.30
N ALA A 629 -15.02 -8.11 -23.29
CA ALA A 629 -15.90 -6.96 -23.26
C ALA A 629 -15.63 -6.01 -24.43
N ALA A 630 -14.35 -5.72 -24.71
CA ALA A 630 -13.94 -4.89 -25.84
C ALA A 630 -14.34 -5.52 -27.19
N GLN A 631 -14.20 -6.83 -27.34
CA GLN A 631 -14.64 -7.56 -28.54
C GLN A 631 -16.17 -7.54 -28.70
N ALA A 632 -16.92 -7.63 -27.61
CA ALA A 632 -18.37 -7.68 -27.61
C ALA A 632 -19.02 -6.31 -27.84
N LEU A 633 -18.54 -5.29 -27.13
CA LEU A 633 -19.20 -3.98 -26.99
C LEU A 633 -18.44 -2.83 -27.67
N GLY A 634 -17.24 -3.08 -28.19
CA GLY A 634 -16.28 -2.03 -28.53
C GLY A 634 -15.61 -1.43 -27.29
N GLU A 635 -14.57 -0.61 -27.48
CA GLU A 635 -13.84 0.00 -26.35
C GLU A 635 -14.76 0.85 -25.46
N ASP A 636 -15.63 1.68 -26.03
CA ASP A 636 -16.50 2.57 -25.26
C ASP A 636 -17.55 1.80 -24.47
N GLY A 637 -18.13 0.74 -25.05
CA GLY A 637 -19.05 -0.12 -24.33
C GLY A 637 -18.36 -0.94 -23.23
N ALA A 638 -17.09 -1.32 -23.43
CA ALA A 638 -16.29 -1.93 -22.37
C ALA A 638 -15.93 -0.93 -21.26
N ARG A 639 -15.64 0.34 -21.59
CA ARG A 639 -15.46 1.41 -20.60
C ARG A 639 -16.74 1.65 -19.80
N GLU A 640 -17.90 1.65 -20.45
CA GLU A 640 -19.21 1.75 -19.80
C GLU A 640 -19.41 0.59 -18.79
N LEU A 641 -19.10 -0.64 -19.20
CA LEU A 641 -19.19 -1.84 -18.36
C LEU A 641 -18.22 -1.81 -17.16
N LEU A 642 -16.95 -1.48 -17.39
CA LEU A 642 -15.94 -1.33 -16.33
C LEU A 642 -16.28 -0.17 -15.40
N GLY A 643 -16.79 0.93 -15.96
CA GLY A 643 -17.27 2.09 -15.20
C GLY A 643 -18.42 1.71 -14.27
N GLN A 644 -19.37 0.89 -14.75
CA GLN A 644 -20.42 0.32 -13.90
C GLN A 644 -19.83 -0.51 -12.75
N LEU A 645 -18.93 -1.45 -13.05
CA LEU A 645 -18.24 -2.24 -12.03
C LEU A 645 -17.47 -1.35 -11.03
N GLY A 646 -17.00 -0.18 -11.44
CA GLY A 646 -16.29 0.79 -10.59
C GLY A 646 -17.15 1.67 -9.69
N ARG A 647 -18.49 1.71 -9.85
CA ARG A 647 -19.37 2.65 -9.12
C ARG A 647 -19.40 2.41 -7.60
N ASN A 648 -19.20 1.17 -7.15
CA ASN A 648 -19.19 0.81 -5.73
C ASN A 648 -17.74 0.60 -5.26
N PRO A 649 -17.15 1.55 -4.51
CA PRO A 649 -15.75 1.49 -4.11
C PRO A 649 -15.47 0.30 -3.19
N GLY A 650 -14.47 -0.50 -3.55
CA GLY A 650 -13.99 -1.68 -2.83
C GLY A 650 -12.62 -2.11 -3.35
N GLN A 651 -12.09 -3.24 -2.86
CA GLN A 651 -10.73 -3.72 -3.21
C GLN A 651 -10.51 -3.97 -4.72
N ALA A 652 -11.57 -4.08 -5.52
CA ALA A 652 -11.49 -4.24 -6.96
C ALA A 652 -11.06 -2.97 -7.73
N SER A 653 -10.92 -1.81 -7.08
CA SER A 653 -10.59 -0.54 -7.76
C SER A 653 -9.25 -0.57 -8.51
N ALA A 654 -8.23 -1.20 -7.94
CA ALA A 654 -6.93 -1.40 -8.61
C ALA A 654 -7.04 -2.34 -9.80
N ASP A 655 -7.86 -3.40 -9.69
CA ASP A 655 -8.04 -4.37 -10.76
C ASP A 655 -8.83 -3.73 -11.91
N LEU A 656 -9.91 -3.01 -11.63
CA LEU A 656 -10.68 -2.25 -12.63
C LEU A 656 -9.85 -1.14 -13.29
N HIS A 657 -8.89 -0.56 -12.58
CA HIS A 657 -7.92 0.36 -13.16
C HIS A 657 -7.01 -0.34 -14.18
N MET A 658 -6.47 -1.52 -13.84
CA MET A 658 -5.71 -2.35 -14.78
C MET A 658 -6.55 -2.76 -16.00
N ALA A 659 -7.83 -3.09 -15.80
CA ALA A 659 -8.77 -3.36 -16.86
C ALA A 659 -8.93 -2.17 -17.81
N SER A 660 -9.11 -0.97 -17.26
CA SER A 660 -9.21 0.25 -18.06
C SER A 660 -7.94 0.50 -18.88
N LEU A 661 -6.75 0.30 -18.27
CA LEU A 661 -5.47 0.36 -18.98
C LEU A 661 -5.36 -0.71 -20.09
N ALA A 662 -5.92 -1.90 -19.88
CA ALA A 662 -5.87 -3.00 -20.85
C ALA A 662 -6.69 -2.73 -22.12
N LEU A 663 -7.72 -1.87 -22.03
CA LEU A 663 -8.51 -1.43 -23.19
C LEU A 663 -7.63 -0.63 -24.16
N ASP A 664 -6.67 0.15 -23.67
CA ASP A 664 -5.71 0.79 -24.55
C ASP A 664 -4.62 -0.19 -25.02
N ALA A 665 -4.54 -0.37 -26.34
CA ALA A 665 -3.51 -1.17 -26.98
C ALA A 665 -2.06 -0.82 -26.57
N GLY A 666 -1.77 0.39 -26.11
CA GLY A 666 -0.42 0.83 -25.67
C GLY A 666 -0.11 0.53 -24.22
N ALA A 667 -1.14 0.56 -23.37
CA ALA A 667 -1.00 0.24 -21.95
C ALA A 667 -1.29 -1.24 -21.66
N ARG A 668 -1.81 -2.01 -22.63
CA ARG A 668 -2.12 -3.44 -22.46
C ARG A 668 -0.97 -4.31 -21.95
N SER A 669 0.26 -4.07 -22.44
CA SER A 669 1.44 -4.81 -21.95
C SER A 669 1.76 -4.49 -20.50
N PHE A 670 1.58 -3.23 -20.09
CA PHE A 670 1.76 -2.79 -18.72
C PHE A 670 0.65 -3.33 -17.80
N ALA A 671 -0.60 -3.33 -18.25
CA ALA A 671 -1.70 -3.95 -17.52
C ALA A 671 -1.45 -5.46 -17.30
N ALA A 672 -1.00 -6.19 -18.33
CA ALA A 672 -0.63 -7.60 -18.19
C ALA A 672 0.53 -7.82 -17.20
N LEU A 673 1.53 -6.92 -17.21
CA LEU A 673 2.63 -6.93 -16.25
C LEU A 673 2.13 -6.72 -14.82
N ALA A 674 1.23 -5.76 -14.61
CA ALA A 674 0.64 -5.48 -13.29
C ALA A 674 -0.21 -6.65 -12.79
N THR A 675 -1.01 -7.27 -13.65
CA THR A 675 -1.80 -8.47 -13.33
C THR A 675 -0.91 -9.63 -12.87
N GLU A 676 0.19 -9.89 -13.58
CA GLU A 676 1.18 -10.90 -13.16
C GLU A 676 1.82 -10.56 -11.81
N GLY A 677 2.11 -9.29 -11.59
CA GLY A 677 2.64 -8.81 -10.30
C GLY A 677 1.68 -8.99 -9.14
N ARG A 678 0.38 -8.78 -9.36
CA ARG A 678 -0.67 -9.07 -8.36
C ARG A 678 -0.68 -10.54 -7.98
N ARG A 679 -0.60 -11.43 -8.97
CA ARG A 679 -0.50 -12.88 -8.75
C ARG A 679 0.73 -13.23 -7.90
N LEU A 680 1.90 -12.73 -8.28
CA LEU A 680 3.15 -12.96 -7.54
C LEU A 680 3.09 -12.43 -6.10
N MET A 681 2.52 -11.24 -5.88
CA MET A 681 2.34 -10.69 -4.53
C MET A 681 1.38 -11.54 -3.69
N ALA A 682 0.30 -12.08 -4.28
CA ALA A 682 -0.59 -13.01 -3.60
C ALA A 682 0.11 -14.33 -3.22
N GLU A 683 1.11 -14.74 -4.00
CA GLU A 683 1.99 -15.89 -3.72
C GLU A 683 3.12 -15.57 -2.72
N GLY A 684 3.16 -14.36 -2.16
CA GLY A 684 4.14 -13.94 -1.15
C GLY A 684 5.42 -13.34 -1.71
N ALA A 685 5.45 -12.92 -2.99
CA ALA A 685 6.58 -12.18 -3.52
C ALA A 685 6.84 -10.91 -2.70
N PRO A 686 8.10 -10.58 -2.39
CA PRO A 686 8.44 -9.41 -1.59
C PRO A 686 8.07 -8.11 -2.32
N ALA A 687 7.80 -7.06 -1.54
CA ALA A 687 7.60 -5.73 -2.10
C ALA A 687 8.85 -5.26 -2.88
N PRO A 688 8.67 -4.56 -4.02
CA PRO A 688 9.78 -4.07 -4.82
C PRO A 688 10.63 -3.07 -4.03
N ARG A 689 11.96 -3.17 -4.14
CA ARG A 689 12.93 -2.26 -3.49
C ARG A 689 13.60 -1.41 -4.55
N PHE A 690 13.59 -0.09 -4.42
CA PHE A 690 14.18 0.83 -5.39
C PHE A 690 15.56 1.30 -4.89
N GLU A 691 16.58 1.25 -5.76
CA GLU A 691 17.97 1.56 -5.40
C GLU A 691 18.19 3.05 -5.07
N THR A 692 17.39 3.94 -5.68
CA THR A 692 17.59 5.40 -5.63
C THR A 692 16.93 6.09 -4.43
N GLY A 693 16.39 5.34 -3.47
CA GLY A 693 15.71 5.89 -2.28
C GLY A 693 14.32 6.49 -2.54
N GLU A 694 14.02 6.95 -3.76
CA GLU A 694 12.68 7.36 -4.17
C GLU A 694 11.77 6.13 -4.41
N GLY A 695 10.78 5.96 -3.53
CA GLY A 695 9.76 4.93 -3.63
C GLY A 695 8.63 5.28 -4.60
N LEU A 696 7.69 4.35 -4.77
CA LEU A 696 6.49 4.58 -5.59
C LEU A 696 5.62 5.69 -5.02
N GLU A 697 5.58 5.82 -3.69
CA GLU A 697 4.87 6.86 -2.96
C GLU A 697 5.45 8.25 -3.25
N ASP A 698 6.77 8.37 -3.40
CA ASP A 698 7.44 9.63 -3.74
C ASP A 698 7.12 10.02 -5.18
N ALA A 699 7.27 9.08 -6.12
CA ALA A 699 6.92 9.29 -7.51
C ALA A 699 5.43 9.65 -7.69
N GLN A 700 4.53 8.99 -6.96
CA GLN A 700 3.11 9.30 -6.94
C GLN A 700 2.84 10.73 -6.42
N ARG A 701 3.46 11.13 -5.31
CA ARG A 701 3.35 12.49 -4.78
C ARG A 701 3.80 13.53 -5.80
N GLY A 702 4.85 13.22 -6.57
CA GLY A 702 5.36 14.04 -7.66
C GLY A 702 4.34 14.29 -8.78
N VAL A 703 3.36 13.41 -8.99
CA VAL A 703 2.33 13.52 -10.05
C VAL A 703 0.92 13.75 -9.52
N ALA A 704 0.74 13.91 -8.20
CA ALA A 704 -0.58 14.05 -7.59
C ALA A 704 -1.36 15.28 -8.08
N GLY A 705 -0.66 16.29 -8.62
CA GLY A 705 -1.30 17.44 -9.25
C GLY A 705 -2.17 17.06 -10.45
N ALA A 706 -1.77 16.04 -11.21
CA ALA A 706 -2.41 15.63 -12.46
C ALA A 706 -3.83 15.08 -12.29
N TYR A 707 -4.15 14.53 -11.13
CA TYR A 707 -5.44 13.89 -10.83
C TYR A 707 -6.07 14.42 -9.53
N ARG A 708 -5.80 15.68 -9.17
CA ARG A 708 -6.39 16.33 -7.98
C ARG A 708 -7.93 16.27 -7.92
N THR A 709 -8.59 16.26 -9.07
CA THR A 709 -10.06 16.12 -9.21
C THR A 709 -10.56 14.69 -9.09
N MET A 710 -9.65 13.72 -9.06
CA MET A 710 -9.90 12.28 -8.97
C MET A 710 -9.06 11.69 -7.81
N PRO A 711 -9.29 12.12 -6.56
CA PRO A 711 -8.50 11.66 -5.41
C PRO A 711 -8.55 10.14 -5.23
N ASP A 712 -9.66 9.51 -5.63
CA ASP A 712 -9.85 8.07 -5.58
C ASP A 712 -8.92 7.29 -6.53
N LEU A 713 -8.28 7.96 -7.50
CA LEU A 713 -7.34 7.36 -8.44
C LEU A 713 -5.96 7.08 -7.80
N ALA A 714 -5.62 7.76 -6.70
CA ALA A 714 -4.34 7.61 -6.01
C ALA A 714 -4.06 6.16 -5.59
N GLY A 715 -5.02 5.53 -4.92
CA GLY A 715 -4.91 4.15 -4.44
C GLY A 715 -4.71 3.14 -5.59
N PRO A 716 -5.61 3.11 -6.58
CA PRO A 716 -5.49 2.25 -7.77
C PRO A 716 -4.17 2.43 -8.52
N VAL A 717 -3.74 3.67 -8.77
CA VAL A 717 -2.47 3.94 -9.47
C VAL A 717 -1.29 3.37 -8.72
N LEU A 718 -1.21 3.62 -7.40
CA LEU A 718 -0.11 3.11 -6.58
C LEU A 718 -0.13 1.57 -6.51
N ALA A 719 -1.31 0.96 -6.36
CA ALA A 719 -1.47 -0.48 -6.31
C ALA A 719 -1.07 -1.14 -7.65
N THR A 720 -1.49 -0.59 -8.78
CA THR A 720 -1.11 -1.06 -10.12
C THR A 720 0.39 -0.88 -10.39
N ALA A 721 0.95 0.28 -10.02
CA ALA A 721 2.38 0.55 -10.16
C ALA A 721 3.22 -0.42 -9.33
N ARG A 722 2.81 -0.69 -8.08
CA ARG A 722 3.47 -1.64 -7.17
C ARG A 722 3.43 -3.06 -7.71
N ALA A 723 2.29 -3.46 -8.27
CA ALA A 723 2.16 -4.77 -8.89
C ALA A 723 3.10 -4.93 -10.08
N ALA A 724 3.08 -3.99 -11.02
CA ALA A 724 3.98 -4.03 -12.17
C ALA A 724 5.47 -4.06 -11.75
N ALA A 725 5.83 -3.26 -10.74
CA ALA A 725 7.18 -3.25 -10.18
C ALA A 725 7.57 -4.58 -9.53
N ALA A 726 6.65 -5.26 -8.84
CA ALA A 726 6.88 -6.59 -8.27
C ALA A 726 7.14 -7.65 -9.35
N ALA A 727 6.39 -7.60 -10.46
CA ALA A 727 6.60 -8.51 -11.59
C ALA A 727 7.95 -8.33 -12.26
N ASP A 728 8.37 -7.09 -12.50
CA ASP A 728 9.69 -6.79 -13.06
C ASP A 728 10.82 -7.10 -12.07
N ALA A 729 10.64 -6.84 -10.78
CA ALA A 729 11.60 -7.19 -9.74
C ALA A 729 11.84 -8.71 -9.69
N ALA A 730 10.77 -9.51 -9.78
CA ALA A 730 10.87 -10.97 -9.87
C ALA A 730 11.62 -11.46 -11.13
N ARG A 731 11.68 -10.63 -12.18
CA ARG A 731 12.41 -10.89 -13.43
C ARG A 731 13.82 -10.29 -13.47
N GLY A 732 14.24 -9.54 -12.44
CA GLY A 732 15.48 -8.76 -12.46
C GLY A 732 15.48 -7.62 -13.48
N GLN A 733 14.31 -7.08 -13.82
CA GLN A 733 14.10 -6.02 -14.82
C GLN A 733 13.51 -4.74 -14.21
N GLN A 734 13.71 -4.53 -12.90
CA GLN A 734 13.11 -3.41 -12.19
C GLN A 734 13.56 -2.06 -12.76
N ARG A 735 12.59 -1.16 -12.96
CA ARG A 735 12.77 0.20 -13.50
C ARG A 735 12.62 1.25 -12.39
N PRO A 736 12.93 2.53 -12.65
CA PRO A 736 12.69 3.61 -11.68
C PRO A 736 11.21 3.74 -11.28
N ALA A 737 10.93 4.21 -10.06
CA ALA A 737 9.56 4.34 -9.54
C ALA A 737 8.63 5.19 -10.44
N ASP A 738 9.14 6.31 -11.01
CA ASP A 738 8.41 7.14 -11.98
C ASP A 738 7.90 6.32 -13.18
N HIS A 739 8.68 5.32 -13.62
CA HIS A 739 8.28 4.47 -14.74
C HIS A 739 6.92 3.82 -14.48
N TYR A 740 6.77 3.20 -13.32
CA TYR A 740 5.58 2.45 -12.94
C TYR A 740 4.39 3.36 -12.65
N VAL A 741 4.61 4.47 -11.94
CA VAL A 741 3.54 5.43 -11.62
C VAL A 741 2.99 6.07 -12.89
N GLN A 742 3.84 6.56 -13.77
CA GLN A 742 3.40 7.17 -15.04
C GLN A 742 2.72 6.16 -15.96
N SER A 743 3.22 4.92 -16.03
CA SER A 743 2.58 3.87 -16.85
C SER A 743 1.23 3.44 -16.27
N ALA A 744 1.09 3.43 -14.94
CA ALA A 744 -0.19 3.26 -14.28
C ALA A 744 -1.15 4.43 -14.54
N LEU A 745 -0.64 5.62 -14.88
CA LEU A 745 -1.44 6.75 -15.39
C LEU A 745 -1.65 6.71 -16.91
N GLY A 746 -1.37 5.58 -17.57
CA GLY A 746 -1.58 5.40 -19.00
C GLY A 746 -0.42 5.83 -19.89
N ARG A 747 0.75 6.20 -19.32
CA ARG A 747 1.95 6.48 -20.12
C ARG A 747 2.38 5.24 -20.90
N ASN A 748 2.49 5.35 -22.22
CA ASN A 748 2.97 4.26 -23.07
C ASN A 748 4.00 4.75 -24.10
N PRO A 749 5.07 3.97 -24.35
CA PRO A 749 6.03 4.28 -25.42
C PRO A 749 5.51 3.78 -26.78
N TYR A 750 5.56 4.64 -27.80
CA TYR A 750 5.26 4.29 -29.19
C TYR A 750 6.20 5.05 -30.13
N ASN A 751 6.90 4.33 -31.02
CA ASN A 751 7.89 4.88 -31.95
C ASN A 751 8.92 5.84 -31.31
N GLY A 752 9.42 5.49 -30.12
CA GLY A 752 10.42 6.28 -29.39
C GLY A 752 9.87 7.56 -28.72
N LYS A 753 8.55 7.71 -28.66
CA LYS A 753 7.86 8.84 -28.01
C LYS A 753 6.92 8.33 -26.91
N PHE A 754 6.62 9.18 -25.94
CA PHE A 754 5.67 8.87 -24.86
C PHE A 754 4.31 9.50 -25.13
N TYR A 755 3.27 8.71 -24.88
CA TYR A 755 1.86 9.11 -24.99
C TYR A 755 1.17 8.88 -23.64
N GLY A 756 0.20 9.71 -23.28
CA GLY A 756 -0.52 9.61 -21.99
C GLY A 756 0.31 9.96 -20.76
N GLY A 757 -0.20 9.58 -19.58
CA GLY A 757 0.46 9.83 -18.30
C GLY A 757 0.25 11.26 -17.77
N ALA A 758 0.92 11.56 -16.66
CA ALA A 758 0.93 12.89 -16.07
C ALA A 758 2.03 13.76 -16.69
N VAL A 759 1.66 14.97 -17.11
CA VAL A 759 2.58 15.95 -17.72
C VAL A 759 2.18 17.36 -17.33
N ASP A 760 3.17 18.24 -17.28
CA ASP A 760 2.95 19.68 -17.12
C ASP A 760 2.52 20.33 -18.43
N VAL A 761 1.27 20.81 -18.46
CA VAL A 761 0.71 21.58 -19.57
C VAL A 761 0.41 22.99 -19.06
N ASN A 762 1.06 24.00 -19.64
CA ASN A 762 0.94 25.40 -19.21
C ASN A 762 1.20 25.63 -17.70
N GLY A 763 2.18 24.92 -17.14
CA GLY A 763 2.58 25.05 -15.73
C GLY A 763 1.61 24.42 -14.74
N ALA A 764 0.74 23.53 -15.19
CA ALA A 764 -0.05 22.65 -14.32
C ALA A 764 0.05 21.21 -14.78
N GLN A 765 0.23 20.30 -13.83
CA GLN A 765 0.13 18.88 -14.10
C GLN A 765 -1.31 18.50 -14.48
N THR A 766 -1.44 17.73 -15.55
CA THR A 766 -2.70 17.12 -15.99
C THR A 766 -2.45 15.69 -16.43
N LEU A 767 -3.48 14.86 -16.36
CA LEU A 767 -3.48 13.56 -17.03
C LEU A 767 -3.72 13.79 -18.53
N LEU A 768 -3.00 13.09 -19.40
CA LEU A 768 -3.28 13.07 -20.83
C LEU A 768 -3.95 11.76 -21.26
N PRO A 769 -4.75 11.80 -22.34
CA PRO A 769 -5.20 10.57 -22.98
C PRO A 769 -4.00 9.79 -23.50
N SER A 770 -4.09 8.47 -23.42
CA SER A 770 -2.99 7.57 -23.75
C SER A 770 -2.61 7.51 -25.24
N TRP A 771 -3.37 8.19 -26.09
CA TRP A 771 -3.09 8.35 -27.52
C TRP A 771 -2.57 9.76 -27.87
N VAL A 772 -2.48 10.69 -26.91
CA VAL A 772 -1.87 12.02 -27.10
C VAL A 772 -0.41 12.00 -26.67
N ARG A 773 0.49 12.48 -27.54
CA ARG A 773 1.92 12.57 -27.24
C ARG A 773 2.18 13.63 -26.15
N GLN A 774 3.06 13.33 -25.20
CA GLN A 774 3.26 14.20 -24.02
C GLN A 774 3.71 15.63 -24.35
N ASP A 775 4.50 15.80 -25.41
CA ASP A 775 4.99 17.10 -25.90
C ASP A 775 4.04 17.79 -26.90
N ALA A 776 2.87 17.20 -27.18
CA ALA A 776 1.96 17.68 -28.23
C ALA A 776 0.70 18.37 -27.70
N MET A 777 0.49 18.40 -26.38
CA MET A 777 -0.80 18.87 -25.83
C MET A 777 -1.07 20.34 -26.14
N ASP A 778 -0.04 21.19 -26.23
CA ASP A 778 -0.20 22.60 -26.59
C ASP A 778 -0.75 22.77 -28.02
N GLU A 779 -0.32 21.91 -28.94
CA GLU A 779 -0.79 21.88 -30.33
C GLU A 779 -2.23 21.37 -30.41
N VAL A 780 -2.56 20.34 -29.62
CA VAL A 780 -3.92 19.81 -29.49
C VAL A 780 -4.88 20.87 -28.90
N LEU A 781 -4.48 21.55 -27.83
CA LEU A 781 -5.27 22.63 -27.24
C LEU A 781 -5.47 23.80 -28.21
N THR A 782 -4.44 24.14 -28.99
CA THR A 782 -4.53 25.15 -30.05
C THR A 782 -5.57 24.75 -31.10
N TRP A 783 -5.57 23.47 -31.52
CA TRP A 783 -6.55 22.95 -32.47
C TRP A 783 -7.97 22.96 -31.90
N VAL A 784 -8.17 22.42 -30.69
CA VAL A 784 -9.49 22.39 -30.02
C VAL A 784 -10.03 23.80 -29.87
N SER A 785 -9.17 24.75 -29.50
CA SER A 785 -9.52 26.17 -29.39
C SER A 785 -10.01 26.76 -30.71
N ARG A 786 -9.32 26.49 -31.83
CA ARG A 786 -9.74 26.96 -33.16
C ARG A 786 -11.07 26.34 -33.57
N ALA A 787 -11.25 25.03 -33.35
CA ALA A 787 -12.49 24.34 -33.66
C ALA A 787 -13.67 24.89 -32.83
N ALA A 788 -13.44 25.19 -31.55
CA ALA A 788 -14.46 25.73 -30.66
C ALA A 788 -14.87 27.17 -31.01
N VAL A 789 -13.91 28.00 -31.43
CA VAL A 789 -14.17 29.34 -31.95
C VAL A 789 -14.95 29.27 -33.27
N ALA A 790 -14.52 28.42 -34.20
CA ALA A 790 -15.19 28.24 -35.50
C ALA A 790 -16.61 27.70 -35.35
N GLY A 791 -16.84 26.78 -34.41
CA GLY A 791 -18.15 26.20 -34.12
C GLY A 791 -19.02 27.03 -33.18
N ASN A 792 -18.55 28.21 -32.72
CA ASN A 792 -19.31 29.10 -31.86
C ASN A 792 -19.71 28.51 -30.49
N TRP A 793 -19.01 27.46 -30.02
CA TRP A 793 -19.25 26.73 -28.76
C TRP A 793 -18.08 26.82 -27.77
N GLY A 794 -17.08 27.64 -28.08
CA GLY A 794 -15.89 27.82 -27.28
C GLY A 794 -16.07 28.59 -25.97
N PRO A 795 -15.02 28.56 -25.14
CA PRO A 795 -15.00 29.24 -23.85
C PRO A 795 -14.99 30.77 -24.02
N VAL A 796 -15.54 31.46 -23.04
CA VAL A 796 -15.64 32.93 -23.00
C VAL A 796 -14.98 33.46 -21.73
N PHE A 797 -14.53 34.72 -21.79
CA PHE A 797 -14.20 35.47 -20.59
C PHE A 797 -15.46 35.68 -19.74
N ASP A 798 -15.30 36.08 -18.48
CA ASP A 798 -16.42 36.38 -17.58
C ASP A 798 -17.39 37.46 -18.12
N ASN A 799 -16.92 38.30 -19.06
CA ASN A 799 -17.74 39.29 -19.76
C ASN A 799 -18.48 38.75 -21.00
N GLY A 800 -18.46 37.44 -21.24
CA GLY A 800 -19.12 36.76 -22.37
C GLY A 800 -18.39 36.84 -23.71
N GLN A 801 -17.24 37.54 -23.80
CA GLN A 801 -16.46 37.61 -25.04
C GLN A 801 -15.68 36.31 -25.29
N PRO A 802 -15.61 35.81 -26.53
CA PRO A 802 -14.80 34.64 -26.87
C PRO A 802 -13.33 34.83 -26.47
N ILE A 803 -12.73 33.81 -25.87
CA ILE A 803 -11.30 33.86 -25.55
C ILE A 803 -10.51 33.57 -26.84
N PRO A 804 -9.55 34.43 -27.21
CA PRO A 804 -8.72 34.17 -28.39
C PRO A 804 -7.85 32.93 -28.16
N VAL A 805 -7.44 32.27 -29.25
CA VAL A 805 -6.60 31.06 -29.21
C VAL A 805 -5.34 31.25 -28.34
N SER A 806 -4.71 32.44 -28.41
CA SER A 806 -3.54 32.79 -27.60
C SER A 806 -3.84 32.91 -26.10
N GLY A 807 -5.09 33.23 -25.73
CA GLY A 807 -5.54 33.21 -24.34
C GLY A 807 -5.80 31.79 -23.86
N LEU A 808 -6.36 30.93 -24.71
CA LEU A 808 -6.65 29.53 -24.39
C LEU A 808 -5.39 28.69 -24.25
N ALA A 809 -4.39 28.93 -25.10
CA ALA A 809 -3.07 28.31 -25.00
C ALA A 809 -2.32 28.64 -23.69
N ARG A 810 -2.83 29.55 -22.85
CA ARG A 810 -2.26 29.87 -21.52
C ARG A 810 -3.10 29.33 -20.36
N MET A 811 -4.22 28.68 -20.65
CA MET A 811 -5.08 28.11 -19.61
C MET A 811 -4.49 26.79 -19.14
N GLN A 812 -4.65 26.51 -17.84
CA GLN A 812 -4.30 25.23 -17.26
C GLN A 812 -5.35 24.20 -17.65
N LEU A 813 -4.91 23.00 -17.97
CA LEU A 813 -5.78 21.90 -18.30
C LEU A 813 -6.04 21.04 -17.06
N GLN A 814 -7.28 20.65 -16.84
CA GLN A 814 -7.66 19.81 -15.71
C GLN A 814 -8.57 18.67 -16.18
N ALA A 815 -8.07 17.43 -16.10
CA ALA A 815 -8.86 16.22 -16.32
C ALA A 815 -9.99 16.10 -15.28
N GLN A 816 -11.14 15.58 -15.69
CA GLN A 816 -12.31 15.31 -14.85
C GLN A 816 -12.56 13.79 -14.75
N PRO A 817 -13.29 13.33 -13.71
CA PRO A 817 -13.58 11.89 -13.52
C PRO A 817 -14.32 11.22 -14.68
N ASP A 818 -15.05 11.98 -15.48
CA ASP A 818 -15.85 11.51 -16.62
C ASP A 818 -15.04 11.46 -17.94
N GLY A 819 -13.72 11.67 -17.88
CA GLY A 819 -12.84 11.71 -19.05
C GLY A 819 -12.82 13.06 -19.77
N GLN A 820 -13.63 14.03 -19.32
CA GLN A 820 -13.63 15.37 -19.89
C GLN A 820 -12.47 16.22 -19.37
N TYR A 821 -12.21 17.29 -20.09
CA TYR A 821 -11.23 18.29 -19.72
C TYR A 821 -11.88 19.63 -19.48
N ARG A 822 -11.41 20.30 -18.43
CA ARG A 822 -11.81 21.65 -18.05
C ARG A 822 -10.61 22.58 -18.16
N LEU A 823 -10.83 23.79 -18.67
CA LEU A 823 -9.82 24.84 -18.64
C LEU A 823 -9.93 25.65 -17.36
N ILE A 824 -8.80 25.86 -16.69
CA ILE A 824 -8.66 26.65 -15.48
C ILE A 824 -7.85 27.89 -15.79
N ASN A 825 -8.36 29.05 -15.38
CA ASN A 825 -7.61 30.30 -15.51
C ASN A 825 -6.54 30.37 -14.42
N PRO A 826 -5.24 30.35 -14.76
CA PRO A 826 -4.16 30.29 -13.78
C PRO A 826 -4.12 31.51 -12.84
N ARG A 827 -4.69 32.66 -13.23
CA ARG A 827 -4.71 33.86 -12.40
C ARG A 827 -5.79 33.83 -11.32
N THR A 828 -6.89 33.14 -11.57
CA THR A 828 -8.06 33.14 -10.69
C THR A 828 -8.31 31.78 -10.04
N GLY A 829 -7.71 30.72 -10.57
CA GLY A 829 -7.99 29.33 -10.19
C GLY A 829 -9.40 28.86 -10.57
N ARG A 830 -10.18 29.67 -11.29
CA ARG A 830 -11.57 29.36 -11.64
C ARG A 830 -11.68 28.64 -12.99
N PRO A 831 -12.67 27.75 -13.15
CA PRO A 831 -13.07 27.23 -14.45
C PRO A 831 -13.41 28.34 -15.42
N VAL A 832 -12.94 28.23 -16.65
CA VAL A 832 -13.30 29.14 -17.73
C VAL A 832 -14.76 28.85 -18.15
N PRO A 833 -15.67 29.83 -18.15
CA PRO A 833 -17.06 29.59 -18.50
C PRO A 833 -17.27 29.44 -20.01
N ASN A 834 -18.35 28.77 -20.39
CA ASN A 834 -18.95 28.83 -21.71
C ASN A 834 -19.93 30.03 -21.78
N ARG A 835 -20.55 30.26 -22.95
CA ARG A 835 -21.51 31.37 -23.15
C ARG A 835 -22.73 31.36 -22.23
N GLN A 836 -23.04 30.23 -21.60
CA GLN A 836 -24.14 30.08 -20.66
C GLN A 836 -23.69 30.30 -19.21
N GLY A 837 -22.43 30.70 -18.98
CA GLY A 837 -21.85 30.90 -17.66
C GLY A 837 -21.51 29.60 -16.92
N ARG A 838 -21.64 28.44 -17.56
CA ARG A 838 -21.26 27.13 -16.98
C ARG A 838 -19.79 26.84 -17.26
N PRO A 839 -19.07 26.07 -16.43
CA PRO A 839 -17.73 25.59 -16.76
C PRO A 839 -17.68 25.01 -18.18
N TRP A 840 -16.70 25.46 -18.97
CA TRP A 840 -16.47 24.91 -20.29
C TRP A 840 -15.70 23.61 -20.16
N GLU A 841 -16.35 22.53 -20.57
CA GLU A 841 -15.83 21.17 -20.54
C GLU A 841 -15.83 20.61 -21.95
N PHE A 842 -14.82 19.82 -22.26
CA PHE A 842 -14.72 19.19 -23.56
C PHE A 842 -14.13 17.79 -23.44
N ASP A 843 -14.77 16.84 -24.10
CA ASP A 843 -14.27 15.48 -24.23
C ASP A 843 -13.29 15.39 -25.41
N ILE A 844 -12.01 15.14 -25.13
CA ILE A 844 -11.01 14.97 -26.19
C ILE A 844 -11.05 13.57 -26.82
N ASP A 845 -11.66 12.61 -26.12
CA ASP A 845 -11.65 11.17 -26.43
C ASP A 845 -12.78 10.73 -27.38
N THR A 846 -13.67 11.64 -27.77
CA THR A 846 -14.72 11.31 -28.74
C THR A 846 -14.13 10.85 -30.08
N ASP A 847 -14.72 9.81 -30.67
CA ASP A 847 -14.25 9.24 -31.95
C ASP A 847 -14.15 10.30 -33.06
N GLU A 848 -15.09 11.24 -33.11
CA GLU A 848 -15.09 12.33 -34.09
C GLU A 848 -13.88 13.26 -33.91
N ARG A 849 -13.56 13.66 -32.68
CA ARG A 849 -12.43 14.54 -32.37
C ARG A 849 -11.11 13.83 -32.53
N HIS A 850 -11.02 12.59 -32.06
CA HIS A 850 -9.85 11.75 -32.28
C HIS A 850 -9.58 11.56 -33.79
N ALA A 851 -10.61 11.24 -34.58
CA ALA A 851 -10.47 11.10 -36.03
C ALA A 851 -10.14 12.42 -36.75
N ALA A 852 -10.62 13.56 -36.23
CA ALA A 852 -10.27 14.88 -36.76
C ALA A 852 -8.83 15.26 -36.42
N LEU A 853 -8.41 15.08 -35.17
CA LEU A 853 -7.04 15.33 -34.70
C LEU A 853 -6.04 14.46 -35.45
N ARG A 854 -6.33 13.15 -35.64
CA ARG A 854 -5.48 12.25 -36.41
C ARG A 854 -5.32 12.65 -37.87
N ARG A 855 -6.37 13.20 -38.49
CA ARG A 855 -6.31 13.70 -39.88
C ARG A 855 -5.42 14.93 -40.01
N VAL A 856 -5.40 15.80 -39.00
CA VAL A 856 -4.67 17.08 -39.02
C VAL A 856 -3.26 16.96 -38.45
N MET A 857 -3.03 16.05 -37.50
CA MET A 857 -1.80 15.91 -36.72
C MET A 857 -1.42 14.43 -36.52
N PRO A 858 -1.16 13.67 -37.60
CA PRO A 858 -0.93 12.22 -37.52
C PRO A 858 0.29 11.81 -36.68
N ASP A 859 1.30 12.68 -36.56
CA ASP A 859 2.54 12.39 -35.81
C ASP A 859 2.41 12.64 -34.29
N LEU A 860 1.34 13.33 -33.88
CA LEU A 860 1.07 13.69 -32.48
C LEU A 860 0.06 12.74 -31.83
N ILE A 861 -0.73 12.05 -32.66
CA ILE A 861 -1.86 11.23 -32.26
C ILE A 861 -1.57 9.79 -32.62
N ARG A 862 -1.56 8.92 -31.61
CA ARG A 862 -1.35 7.49 -31.83
C ARG A 862 -2.58 6.88 -32.53
N PRO A 863 -2.39 5.99 -33.52
CA PRO A 863 -3.50 5.25 -34.10
C PRO A 863 -4.24 4.41 -33.04
N ARG A 864 -5.56 4.64 -32.84
CA ARG A 864 -6.46 3.60 -32.31
C ARG A 864 -6.44 2.42 -33.29
N ARG A 865 -6.26 1.21 -32.77
CA ARG A 865 -6.17 -0.03 -33.55
C ARG A 865 -7.52 -0.67 -33.71
#